data_AF-A0A841MTX6-F1
#
_entry.id   AF-A0A841MTX6-F1
#
_cell.length_a   1.000
_cell.length_b   1.000
_cell.length_c   1.000
_cell.angle_alpha   90.00
_cell.angle_beta   90.00
_cell.angle_gamma   90.00
#
_symmetry.space_group_name_H-M   'P 1'
#
loop_
_entity.id
_entity.type
_entity.pdbx_description
1 polymer ?
#
loop_
_entity_poly.entity_id
_entity_poly.type
_entity_poly.pdbx_seq_one_letter_code
_entity_poly.pdbx_strand_id
1 'polypeptide(L)'
;MSESTVRTPKIALIGNPNVGKSTIFNQLTGLNQKIGNYPGVTVDKKTGWMNYEGSTYEILDLPGTYSLYPNSEDEIIAHRVLNHIDKEKRPDYVLMVIDSCQLSRGLFLATQLIDLGVRLAIVLNMADLAAKKNIEIRNYEIYKSLGVPILSTDARGFKGLEQIKSLIHEKNFSIDSSYLNISEIIPQSLLQPIREKFDLRNDYRAYQMLRFGPKDRSIDPEDRLWIQSLITSQNFDLESAQLEETTIRYRKITSLVESCVVKKEAKKPSSALDKIFLHPVWGYVVFLSILLLIFQTIFTWASVPMDLIDGLFAEISGWVNDVLPAGPLTSLISEGIVPGIGGVVIFIPQIAMLFGFLAILEDTGYMSRVVFLMDRWMRPFGLHGKSIVPLVSGVACAIPGVMAARNIGNWKEKIITILVTPLMSCSARLPVYVILIGLVVPNTDYGIINLQALTLLGLYLLGIIGVLFTALLLKFILKSEEKSFLMVELPTYRTPRWKDVVLTMYSKSKTFVMEAGKVILAISVVLWVLASYGPPSRMEQIRQEGEEKLALAPEDEQDAVKAETSSLLLENSFIGIMGRGIEPVIKPLGYDWKIGIALITSFAAREVFVSTIATIYSIGADVEDELTIRQKLDQQINPATGEKVFNKATAFSLMVFYVFAMQCMSTVAVVYRETKGWKWPLIQTVYMTALAYFAALLTYNIFS
;
A
#
# COMPACT_ATOMS: atom_id res chain seq x y z
N MET A 1 -49.59 1.68 -28.29
CA MET A 1 -49.30 2.22 -26.95
C MET A 1 -47.90 1.75 -26.58
N SER A 2 -46.90 2.64 -26.66
CA SER A 2 -45.52 2.32 -26.27
C SER A 2 -45.43 2.29 -24.75
N GLU A 3 -45.00 1.18 -24.17
CA GLU A 3 -44.61 1.09 -22.77
C GLU A 3 -43.51 2.13 -22.49
N SER A 4 -43.88 3.21 -21.81
CA SER A 4 -42.91 4.14 -21.23
C SER A 4 -42.18 3.40 -20.12
N THR A 5 -40.96 2.93 -20.39
CA THR A 5 -40.06 2.39 -19.38
C THR A 5 -39.91 3.42 -18.26
N VAL A 6 -40.51 3.16 -17.09
CA VAL A 6 -40.40 4.04 -15.92
C VAL A 6 -38.93 4.03 -15.49
N ARG A 7 -38.21 5.12 -15.78
CA ARG A 7 -36.79 5.24 -15.48
C ARG A 7 -36.59 5.42 -13.98
N THR A 8 -35.88 4.49 -13.35
CA THR A 8 -35.46 4.59 -11.94
C THR A 8 -34.62 5.86 -11.74
N PRO A 9 -34.99 6.77 -10.82
CA PRO A 9 -34.21 7.98 -10.56
C PRO A 9 -32.85 7.63 -9.95
N LYS A 10 -31.80 8.32 -10.40
CA LYS A 10 -30.42 8.10 -9.93
C LYS A 10 -29.96 9.23 -9.01
N ILE A 11 -29.60 8.89 -7.77
CA ILE A 11 -29.12 9.82 -6.75
C ILE A 11 -27.64 9.54 -6.50
N ALA A 12 -26.79 10.56 -6.62
CA ALA A 12 -25.39 10.47 -6.24
C ALA A 12 -25.18 10.96 -4.80
N LEU A 13 -24.56 10.15 -3.95
CA LEU A 13 -24.01 10.60 -2.68
C LEU A 13 -22.59 11.14 -2.88
N ILE A 14 -22.35 12.35 -2.41
CA ILE A 14 -21.04 13.00 -2.45
C ILE A 14 -20.74 13.68 -1.12
N GLY A 15 -19.45 13.86 -0.82
CA GLY A 15 -19.01 14.58 0.37
C GLY A 15 -17.51 14.47 0.54
N ASN A 16 -16.96 15.17 1.52
CA ASN A 16 -15.55 15.03 1.85
C ASN A 16 -15.25 13.60 2.37
N PRO A 17 -14.00 13.13 2.30
CA PRO A 17 -13.60 11.90 2.98
C PRO A 17 -13.97 11.92 4.47
N ASN A 18 -14.39 10.77 5.01
CA ASN A 18 -14.68 10.56 6.43
C ASN A 18 -15.88 11.33 7.03
N VAL A 19 -16.76 11.93 6.22
CA VAL A 19 -18.00 12.61 6.70
C VAL A 19 -19.16 11.67 7.03
N GLY A 20 -18.96 10.34 6.98
CA GLY A 20 -20.00 9.34 7.21
C GLY A 20 -20.86 9.01 5.98
N LYS A 21 -20.42 9.41 4.78
CA LYS A 21 -21.07 9.07 3.49
C LYS A 21 -21.33 7.57 3.32
N SER A 22 -20.32 6.73 3.54
CA SER A 22 -20.47 5.26 3.43
C SER A 22 -21.44 4.69 4.46
N THR A 23 -21.56 5.32 5.63
CA THR A 23 -22.53 4.91 6.66
C THR A 23 -23.96 5.20 6.20
N ILE A 24 -24.20 6.39 5.65
CA ILE A 24 -25.51 6.76 5.10
C ILE A 24 -25.85 5.88 3.88
N PHE A 25 -24.88 5.64 2.98
CA PHE A 25 -25.06 4.74 1.84
C PHE A 25 -25.53 3.36 2.28
N ASN A 26 -24.80 2.71 3.20
CA ASN A 26 -25.16 1.39 3.71
C ASN A 26 -26.54 1.37 4.39
N GLN A 27 -26.92 2.46 5.06
CA GLN A 27 -28.22 2.58 5.73
C GLN A 27 -29.38 2.77 4.73
N LEU A 28 -29.14 3.45 3.61
CA LEU A 28 -30.15 3.62 2.56
C LEU A 28 -30.34 2.36 1.72
N THR A 29 -29.27 1.62 1.43
CA THR A 29 -29.30 0.47 0.50
C THR A 29 -29.39 -0.89 1.19
N GLY A 30 -29.01 -0.99 2.48
CA GLY A 30 -28.93 -2.26 3.18
C GLY A 30 -28.01 -3.26 2.48
N LEU A 31 -28.48 -4.50 2.29
CA LEU A 31 -27.75 -5.56 1.58
C LEU A 31 -27.83 -5.46 0.04
N ASN A 32 -28.66 -4.56 -0.50
CA ASN A 32 -28.89 -4.44 -1.94
C ASN A 32 -27.84 -3.53 -2.61
N GLN A 33 -26.57 -3.94 -2.53
CA GLN A 33 -25.44 -3.20 -3.09
C GLN A 33 -24.60 -4.08 -4.02
N LYS A 34 -24.04 -3.47 -5.06
CA LYS A 34 -23.05 -4.07 -5.96
C LYS A 34 -21.79 -3.22 -5.95
N ILE A 35 -20.65 -3.91 -5.98
CA ILE A 35 -19.32 -3.31 -6.12
C ILE A 35 -18.81 -3.71 -7.50
N GLY A 36 -18.54 -2.72 -8.34
CA GLY A 36 -17.90 -2.87 -9.64
C GLY A 36 -16.71 -1.91 -9.77
N ASN A 37 -16.26 -1.66 -11.00
CA ASN A 37 -15.25 -0.64 -11.29
C ASN A 37 -15.83 0.41 -12.25
N TYR A 38 -15.35 1.64 -12.16
CA TYR A 38 -15.62 2.65 -13.18
C TYR A 38 -14.89 2.30 -14.49
N PRO A 39 -15.47 2.60 -15.67
CA PRO A 39 -14.83 2.32 -16.96
C PRO A 39 -13.42 2.93 -17.08
N GLY A 40 -12.44 2.12 -17.48
CA GLY A 40 -11.09 2.59 -17.79
C GLY A 40 -10.24 3.04 -16.59
N VAL A 41 -10.71 2.84 -15.34
CA VAL A 41 -10.00 3.24 -14.12
C VAL A 41 -10.12 2.18 -13.03
N THR A 42 -9.17 2.19 -12.09
CA THR A 42 -9.07 1.17 -11.04
C THR A 42 -9.84 1.46 -9.76
N VAL A 43 -10.76 2.42 -9.78
CA VAL A 43 -11.50 2.85 -8.59
C VAL A 43 -12.82 2.10 -8.47
N ASP A 44 -13.12 1.67 -7.24
CA ASP A 44 -14.30 0.90 -6.92
C ASP A 44 -15.57 1.75 -7.11
N LYS A 45 -16.53 1.22 -7.87
CA LYS A 45 -17.86 1.79 -8.08
C LYS A 45 -18.86 1.09 -7.16
N LYS A 46 -19.44 1.82 -6.22
CA LYS A 46 -20.48 1.30 -5.31
C LYS A 46 -21.84 1.83 -5.71
N THR A 47 -22.74 0.91 -6.07
CA THR A 47 -24.13 1.21 -6.45
C THR A 47 -25.05 0.35 -5.60
N GLY A 48 -26.15 0.92 -5.12
CA GLY A 48 -27.18 0.15 -4.43
C GLY A 48 -28.58 0.67 -4.73
N TRP A 49 -29.58 -0.06 -4.26
CA TRP A 49 -30.99 0.27 -4.50
C TRP A 49 -31.70 0.54 -3.19
N MET A 50 -32.43 1.65 -3.16
CA MET A 50 -33.32 2.02 -2.06
C MET A 50 -34.77 1.84 -2.51
N ASN A 51 -35.55 1.08 -1.73
CA ASN A 51 -36.99 0.95 -1.93
C ASN A 51 -37.70 1.73 -0.82
N TYR A 52 -38.59 2.65 -1.20
CA TYR A 52 -39.35 3.47 -0.27
C TYR A 52 -40.73 3.79 -0.84
N GLU A 53 -41.79 3.51 -0.06
CA GLU A 53 -43.20 3.73 -0.44
C GLU A 53 -43.54 3.24 -1.87
N GLY A 54 -43.14 2.00 -2.19
CA GLY A 54 -43.41 1.37 -3.49
C GLY A 54 -42.57 1.89 -4.67
N SER A 55 -41.66 2.85 -4.44
CA SER A 55 -40.74 3.38 -5.46
C SER A 55 -39.31 2.88 -5.25
N THR A 56 -38.61 2.60 -6.34
CA THR A 56 -37.20 2.20 -6.34
C THR A 56 -36.31 3.35 -6.81
N TYR A 57 -35.18 3.54 -6.13
CA TYR A 57 -34.19 4.58 -6.40
C TYR A 57 -32.80 3.94 -6.53
N GLU A 58 -32.03 4.37 -7.53
CA GLU A 58 -30.63 3.96 -7.68
C GLU A 58 -29.74 4.94 -6.91
N ILE A 59 -28.97 4.41 -5.96
CA ILE A 59 -28.06 5.17 -5.13
C ILE A 59 -26.63 4.88 -5.58
N LEU A 60 -25.92 5.91 -6.04
CA LEU A 60 -24.52 5.84 -6.44
C LEU A 60 -23.64 6.52 -5.37
N ASP A 61 -22.68 5.78 -4.82
CA ASP A 61 -21.70 6.34 -3.90
C ASP A 61 -20.49 6.87 -4.69
N LEU A 62 -20.34 8.19 -4.76
CA LEU A 62 -19.17 8.79 -5.39
C LEU A 62 -17.97 8.75 -4.42
N PRO A 63 -16.73 8.63 -4.91
CA PRO A 63 -15.55 8.76 -4.05
C PRO A 63 -15.55 10.08 -3.28
N GLY A 64 -14.98 10.08 -2.08
CA GLY A 64 -14.90 11.29 -1.26
C GLY A 64 -14.00 12.31 -1.93
N THR A 65 -14.47 13.54 -2.10
CA THR A 65 -13.71 14.62 -2.74
C THR A 65 -13.70 15.88 -1.91
N TYR A 66 -12.60 16.63 -1.93
CA TYR A 66 -12.52 17.94 -1.27
C TYR A 66 -13.04 19.08 -2.13
N SER A 67 -12.98 18.93 -3.45
CA SER A 67 -13.37 19.97 -4.40
C SER A 67 -13.66 19.39 -5.78
N LEU A 68 -14.21 20.19 -6.68
CA LEU A 68 -14.25 19.86 -8.11
C LEU A 68 -12.91 20.14 -8.83
N TYR A 69 -11.81 20.31 -8.08
CA TYR A 69 -10.45 20.37 -8.61
C TYR A 69 -9.71 19.08 -8.26
N PRO A 70 -9.93 18.00 -9.04
CA PRO A 70 -9.40 16.69 -8.70
C PRO A 70 -7.87 16.66 -8.67
N ASN A 71 -7.31 16.09 -7.59
CA ASN A 71 -5.88 15.80 -7.42
C ASN A 71 -5.60 14.29 -7.19
N SER A 72 -6.60 13.44 -7.41
CA SER A 72 -6.47 11.98 -7.31
C SER A 72 -7.44 11.29 -8.25
N GLU A 73 -7.18 10.02 -8.61
CA GLU A 73 -8.07 9.24 -9.49
C GLU A 73 -9.50 9.14 -8.95
N ASP A 74 -9.65 9.06 -7.63
CA ASP A 74 -10.93 9.03 -6.93
C ASP A 74 -11.72 10.35 -7.16
N GLU A 75 -11.05 11.50 -7.02
CA GLU A 75 -11.66 12.81 -7.24
C GLU A 75 -11.98 13.05 -8.73
N ILE A 76 -11.12 12.56 -9.65
CA ILE A 76 -11.37 12.65 -11.11
C ILE A 76 -12.69 11.97 -11.46
N ILE A 77 -13.03 10.85 -10.82
CA ILE A 77 -14.28 10.13 -11.09
C ILE A 77 -15.48 10.92 -10.61
N ALA A 78 -15.42 11.48 -9.39
CA ALA A 78 -16.49 12.34 -8.91
C ALA A 78 -16.71 13.53 -9.86
N HIS A 79 -15.63 14.12 -10.36
CA HIS A 79 -15.68 15.19 -11.37
C HIS A 79 -16.34 14.74 -12.68
N ARG A 80 -15.92 13.61 -13.26
CA ARG A 80 -16.46 13.06 -14.52
C ARG A 80 -17.94 12.76 -14.45
N VAL A 81 -18.37 12.05 -13.40
CA VAL A 81 -19.76 11.62 -13.23
C VAL A 81 -20.69 12.83 -13.10
N LEU A 82 -20.25 13.89 -12.43
CA LEU A 82 -21.04 15.10 -12.24
C LEU A 82 -21.05 16.01 -13.48
N ASN A 83 -19.93 16.12 -14.20
CA ASN A 83 -19.83 16.95 -15.40
C ASN A 83 -20.44 16.32 -16.66
N HIS A 84 -20.75 15.01 -16.62
CA HIS A 84 -21.26 14.22 -17.76
C HIS A 84 -20.28 14.19 -18.94
N ILE A 85 -19.00 13.98 -18.65
CA ILE A 85 -17.94 13.96 -19.66
C ILE A 85 -17.87 12.60 -20.37
N ASP A 86 -18.39 11.54 -19.74
CA ASP A 86 -18.36 10.17 -20.25
C ASP A 86 -19.75 9.69 -20.72
N LYS A 87 -19.80 8.50 -21.33
CA LYS A 87 -21.01 7.76 -21.73
C LYS A 87 -21.92 7.37 -20.55
N GLU A 88 -21.46 7.57 -19.30
CA GLU A 88 -22.29 7.38 -18.11
C GLU A 88 -23.30 8.52 -17.94
N LYS A 89 -24.57 8.18 -17.75
CA LYS A 89 -25.63 9.16 -17.48
C LYS A 89 -25.39 9.90 -16.16
N ARG A 90 -25.41 11.23 -16.23
CA ARG A 90 -25.38 12.15 -15.07
C ARG A 90 -26.47 11.75 -14.06
N PRO A 91 -26.20 11.80 -12.75
CA PRO A 91 -27.22 11.60 -11.73
C PRO A 91 -28.33 12.66 -11.85
N ASP A 92 -29.57 12.26 -11.58
CA ASP A 92 -30.72 13.16 -11.60
C ASP A 92 -30.70 14.09 -10.37
N TYR A 93 -30.19 13.60 -9.24
CA TYR A 93 -30.10 14.33 -7.97
C TYR A 93 -28.77 14.06 -7.25
N VAL A 94 -28.32 15.01 -6.45
CA VAL A 94 -27.09 14.93 -5.67
C VAL A 94 -27.41 15.18 -4.20
N LEU A 95 -27.10 14.20 -3.36
CA LEU A 95 -27.21 14.30 -1.91
C LEU A 95 -25.81 14.50 -1.32
N MET A 96 -25.53 15.70 -0.82
CA MET A 96 -24.22 16.03 -0.28
C MET A 96 -24.16 15.86 1.23
N VAL A 97 -23.21 15.06 1.71
CA VAL A 97 -22.97 14.83 3.13
C VAL A 97 -21.83 15.72 3.62
N ILE A 98 -22.08 16.49 4.68
CA ILE A 98 -21.13 17.41 5.31
C ILE A 98 -20.97 17.05 6.79
N ASP A 99 -19.74 17.02 7.30
CA ASP A 99 -19.49 16.92 8.74
C ASP A 99 -19.80 18.26 9.41
N SER A 100 -20.75 18.25 10.35
CA SER A 100 -21.15 19.42 11.14
C SER A 100 -19.97 20.04 11.92
N CYS A 101 -18.94 19.28 12.25
CA CYS A 101 -17.72 19.80 12.88
C CYS A 101 -16.81 20.58 11.92
N GLN A 102 -16.95 20.40 10.61
CA GLN A 102 -16.07 20.92 9.56
C GLN A 102 -16.85 21.64 8.46
N LEU A 103 -17.79 22.49 8.86
CA LEU A 103 -18.74 23.14 7.96
C LEU A 103 -18.08 23.90 6.80
N SER A 104 -17.04 24.71 7.07
CA SER A 104 -16.35 25.50 6.03
C SER A 104 -15.83 24.65 4.88
N ARG A 105 -15.31 23.45 5.18
CA ARG A 105 -14.75 22.52 4.19
C ARG A 105 -15.85 21.89 3.35
N GLY A 106 -16.95 21.47 3.98
CA GLY A 106 -18.10 20.95 3.26
C GLY A 106 -18.74 22.01 2.37
N LEU A 107 -18.90 23.23 2.87
CA LEU A 107 -19.49 24.34 2.11
C LEU A 107 -18.66 24.73 0.89
N PHE A 108 -17.33 24.54 0.93
CA PHE A 108 -16.49 24.77 -0.24
C PHE A 108 -16.92 23.90 -1.43
N LEU A 109 -17.02 22.59 -1.23
CA LEU A 109 -17.53 21.68 -2.27
C LEU A 109 -19.01 21.93 -2.57
N ALA A 110 -19.84 22.26 -1.57
CA ALA A 110 -21.28 22.48 -1.76
C ALA A 110 -21.54 23.64 -2.73
N THR A 111 -20.84 24.75 -2.55
CA THR A 111 -20.99 25.92 -3.40
C THR A 111 -20.50 25.65 -4.83
N GLN A 112 -19.48 24.81 -5.03
CA GLN A 112 -19.06 24.36 -6.36
C GLN A 112 -20.12 23.48 -7.05
N LEU A 113 -20.81 22.63 -6.28
CA LEU A 113 -21.93 21.82 -6.79
C LEU A 113 -23.14 22.69 -7.16
N ILE A 114 -23.42 23.74 -6.38
CA ILE A 114 -24.45 24.75 -6.73
C ILE A 114 -24.10 25.41 -8.07
N ASP A 115 -22.87 25.92 -8.21
CA ASP A 115 -22.43 26.54 -9.47
C ASP A 115 -22.41 25.55 -10.65
N LEU A 116 -22.20 24.25 -10.39
CA LEU A 116 -22.31 23.19 -11.39
C LEU A 116 -23.75 22.94 -11.89
N GLY A 117 -24.75 23.50 -11.21
CA GLY A 117 -26.16 23.38 -11.56
C GLY A 117 -26.69 21.95 -11.39
N VAL A 118 -26.22 21.21 -10.37
CA VAL A 118 -26.84 19.93 -9.98
C VAL A 118 -28.06 20.18 -9.09
N ARG A 119 -29.04 19.27 -9.12
CA ARG A 119 -30.15 19.26 -8.16
C ARG A 119 -29.60 18.81 -6.80
N LEU A 120 -29.38 19.74 -5.88
CA LEU A 120 -28.64 19.52 -4.64
C LEU A 120 -29.57 19.50 -3.41
N ALA A 121 -29.23 18.64 -2.46
CA ALA A 121 -29.68 18.70 -1.07
C ALA A 121 -28.50 18.40 -0.15
N ILE A 122 -28.46 19.03 1.03
CA ILE A 122 -27.36 18.93 1.98
C ILE A 122 -27.79 18.16 3.22
N VAL A 123 -26.95 17.23 3.65
CA VAL A 123 -27.07 16.46 4.88
C VAL A 123 -25.92 16.84 5.81
N LEU A 124 -26.21 17.61 6.85
CA LEU A 124 -25.30 17.90 7.95
C LEU A 124 -25.26 16.70 8.89
N ASN A 125 -24.23 15.86 8.76
CA ASN A 125 -24.03 14.66 9.56
C ASN A 125 -23.18 14.97 10.81
N MET A 126 -23.09 14.01 11.73
CA MET A 126 -22.32 14.13 12.98
C MET A 126 -22.78 15.29 13.88
N ALA A 127 -24.08 15.58 13.88
CA ALA A 127 -24.65 16.64 14.71
C ALA A 127 -24.43 16.39 16.22
N ASP A 128 -24.32 15.12 16.63
CA ASP A 128 -23.98 14.70 18.00
C ASP A 128 -22.57 15.14 18.42
N LEU A 129 -21.58 14.98 17.53
CA LEU A 129 -20.20 15.40 17.75
C LEU A 129 -20.08 16.93 17.75
N ALA A 130 -20.83 17.61 16.88
CA ALA A 130 -20.90 19.07 16.88
C ALA A 130 -21.47 19.60 18.21
N ALA A 131 -22.58 19.00 18.69
CA ALA A 131 -23.17 19.34 19.98
C ALA A 131 -22.19 19.11 21.15
N LYS A 132 -21.44 17.98 21.15
CA LYS A 132 -20.38 17.73 22.15
C LYS A 132 -19.24 18.75 22.12
N LYS A 133 -18.99 19.37 20.97
CA LYS A 133 -18.01 20.46 20.80
C LYS A 133 -18.60 21.85 21.06
N ASN A 134 -19.83 21.94 21.56
CA ASN A 134 -20.58 23.18 21.72
C ASN A 134 -20.69 24.00 20.42
N ILE A 135 -20.78 23.31 19.29
CA ILE A 135 -21.04 23.88 17.98
C ILE A 135 -22.54 23.74 17.72
N GLU A 136 -23.25 24.86 17.67
CA GLU A 136 -24.63 24.91 17.24
C GLU A 136 -24.70 25.53 15.84
N ILE A 137 -25.38 24.84 14.92
CA ILE A 137 -25.50 25.25 13.52
C ILE A 137 -26.93 25.69 13.24
N ARG A 138 -27.08 26.92 12.76
CA ARG A 138 -28.36 27.49 12.35
C ARG A 138 -28.65 27.12 10.90
N ASN A 139 -29.29 25.96 10.69
CA ASN A 139 -29.60 25.45 9.35
C ASN A 139 -30.36 26.46 8.49
N TYR A 140 -31.26 27.25 9.08
CA TYR A 140 -32.04 28.26 8.37
C TYR A 140 -31.17 29.33 7.70
N GLU A 141 -30.08 29.77 8.33
CA GLU A 141 -29.18 30.79 7.74
C GLU A 141 -28.42 30.22 6.54
N ILE A 142 -28.02 28.95 6.61
CA ILE A 142 -27.38 28.26 5.48
C ILE A 142 -28.39 28.09 4.35
N TYR A 143 -29.62 27.66 4.66
CA TYR A 143 -30.70 27.54 3.68
C TYR A 143 -31.02 28.87 3.00
N LYS A 144 -31.11 29.96 3.78
CA LYS A 144 -31.37 31.31 3.27
C LYS A 144 -30.26 31.82 2.35
N SER A 145 -29.00 31.48 2.62
CA SER A 145 -27.86 31.91 1.83
C SER A 145 -27.62 31.08 0.57
N LEU A 146 -27.86 29.76 0.65
CA LEU A 146 -27.57 28.83 -0.44
C LEU A 146 -28.79 28.40 -1.26
N GLY A 147 -30.01 28.64 -0.78
CA GLY A 147 -31.25 28.19 -1.41
C GLY A 147 -31.39 26.67 -1.57
N VAL A 148 -30.61 25.89 -0.81
CA VAL A 148 -30.53 24.42 -0.91
C VAL A 148 -31.13 23.76 0.32
N PRO A 149 -32.04 22.77 0.18
CA PRO A 149 -32.61 22.02 1.30
C PRO A 149 -31.53 21.41 2.21
N ILE A 150 -31.68 21.57 3.53
CA ILE A 150 -30.70 21.12 4.53
C ILE A 150 -31.38 20.26 5.59
N LEU A 151 -30.84 19.06 5.79
CA LEU A 151 -31.22 18.17 6.88
C LEU A 151 -30.05 17.96 7.83
N SER A 152 -30.32 17.91 9.14
CA SER A 152 -29.34 17.49 10.14
C SER A 152 -29.59 16.05 10.54
N THR A 153 -28.52 15.25 10.62
CA THR A 153 -28.60 13.83 10.93
C THR A 153 -27.52 13.40 11.91
N ASP A 154 -27.79 12.29 12.59
CA ASP A 154 -26.81 11.49 13.30
C ASP A 154 -26.85 10.09 12.71
N ALA A 155 -25.95 9.84 11.76
CA ALA A 155 -25.86 8.55 11.08
C ALA A 155 -25.54 7.38 12.03
N ARG A 156 -25.01 7.60 13.24
CA ARG A 156 -24.74 6.52 14.20
C ARG A 156 -25.94 6.21 15.09
N GLY A 157 -26.81 7.20 15.34
CA GLY A 157 -28.02 7.07 16.15
C GLY A 157 -29.29 6.68 15.39
N PHE A 158 -29.23 6.40 14.08
CA PHE A 158 -30.39 6.23 13.18
C PHE A 158 -31.36 7.43 13.11
N LYS A 159 -30.97 8.59 13.67
CA LYS A 159 -31.78 9.80 13.67
C LYS A 159 -31.56 10.57 12.37
N GLY A 160 -32.63 10.81 11.60
CA GLY A 160 -32.55 11.57 10.36
C GLY A 160 -32.68 10.73 9.07
N LEU A 161 -32.64 9.39 9.16
CA LEU A 161 -32.65 8.53 7.97
C LEU A 161 -34.00 8.54 7.25
N GLU A 162 -35.11 8.48 7.99
CA GLU A 162 -36.45 8.58 7.40
C GLU A 162 -36.67 9.92 6.72
N GLN A 163 -36.14 11.01 7.29
CA GLN A 163 -36.17 12.33 6.67
C GLN A 163 -35.37 12.37 5.36
N ILE A 164 -34.22 11.68 5.28
CA ILE A 164 -33.48 11.55 4.01
C ILE A 164 -34.30 10.78 2.98
N LYS A 165 -34.96 9.68 3.37
CA LYS A 165 -35.79 8.88 2.45
C LYS A 165 -37.00 9.68 1.94
N SER A 166 -37.68 10.39 2.82
CA SER A 166 -38.79 11.30 2.46
C SER A 166 -38.30 12.42 1.54
N LEU A 167 -37.16 13.07 1.83
CA LEU A 167 -36.58 14.09 0.95
C LEU A 167 -36.30 13.56 -0.46
N ILE A 168 -35.75 12.34 -0.57
CA ILE A 168 -35.50 11.68 -1.86
C ILE A 168 -36.82 11.38 -2.58
N HIS A 169 -37.81 10.87 -1.86
CA HIS A 169 -39.11 10.50 -2.41
C HIS A 169 -39.89 11.72 -2.91
N GLU A 170 -39.92 12.79 -2.12
CA GLU A 170 -40.53 14.08 -2.46
C GLU A 170 -39.74 14.84 -3.55
N LYS A 171 -38.54 14.36 -3.90
CA LYS A 171 -37.60 15.02 -4.84
C LYS A 171 -37.32 16.47 -4.44
N ASN A 172 -37.24 16.73 -3.14
CA ASN A 172 -36.96 18.04 -2.58
C ASN A 172 -35.46 18.38 -2.71
N PHE A 173 -35.06 18.73 -3.92
CA PHE A 173 -33.73 19.19 -4.29
C PHE A 173 -33.86 20.50 -5.06
N SER A 174 -33.00 21.46 -4.80
CA SER A 174 -33.03 22.73 -5.52
C SER A 174 -31.94 22.81 -6.58
N ILE A 175 -32.21 23.59 -7.62
CA ILE A 175 -31.21 24.11 -8.55
C ILE A 175 -31.22 25.61 -8.28
N ASP A 176 -30.34 26.08 -7.39
CA ASP A 176 -30.25 27.52 -7.13
C ASP A 176 -29.37 28.22 -8.17
N SER A 177 -29.57 29.53 -8.28
CA SER A 177 -28.79 30.49 -9.03
C SER A 177 -27.36 30.62 -8.49
N SER A 178 -26.41 30.79 -9.41
CA SER A 178 -24.96 30.82 -9.20
C SER A 178 -24.52 31.46 -7.87
N TYR A 179 -23.82 30.71 -7.02
CA TYR A 179 -23.19 31.22 -5.80
C TYR A 179 -22.01 32.17 -6.13
N LEU A 180 -21.25 31.82 -7.16
CA LEU A 180 -20.17 32.64 -7.70
C LEU A 180 -20.35 32.81 -9.20
N ASN A 181 -20.30 34.06 -9.67
CA ASN A 181 -20.36 34.35 -11.10
C ASN A 181 -18.98 34.18 -11.73
N ILE A 182 -18.74 33.02 -12.35
CA ILE A 182 -17.42 32.69 -12.89
C ILE A 182 -16.99 33.61 -14.05
N SER A 183 -17.95 34.26 -14.72
CA SER A 183 -17.65 35.19 -15.81
C SER A 183 -16.95 36.47 -15.37
N GLU A 184 -16.93 36.76 -14.06
CA GLU A 184 -16.14 37.86 -13.49
C GLU A 184 -14.65 37.53 -13.43
N ILE A 185 -14.32 36.23 -13.37
CA ILE A 185 -12.94 35.74 -13.25
C ILE A 185 -12.41 35.29 -14.62
N ILE A 186 -13.29 34.70 -15.44
CA ILE A 186 -12.93 34.09 -16.72
C ILE A 186 -13.62 34.83 -17.86
N PRO A 187 -12.86 35.28 -18.88
CA PRO A 187 -13.42 35.95 -20.05
C PRO A 187 -14.47 35.09 -20.76
N GLN A 188 -15.59 35.72 -21.15
CA GLN A 188 -16.63 35.07 -21.96
C GLN A 188 -16.10 34.56 -23.31
N SER A 189 -15.03 35.16 -23.83
CA SER A 189 -14.32 34.70 -25.02
C SER A 189 -13.77 33.28 -24.92
N LEU A 190 -13.54 32.76 -23.70
CA LEU A 190 -13.12 31.38 -23.44
C LEU A 190 -14.31 30.46 -23.09
N LEU A 191 -15.30 30.98 -22.37
CA LEU A 191 -16.42 30.18 -21.88
C LEU A 191 -17.45 29.89 -22.97
N GLN A 192 -17.78 30.88 -23.81
CA GLN A 192 -18.82 30.76 -24.82
C GLN A 192 -18.53 29.66 -25.87
N PRO A 193 -17.32 29.57 -26.46
CA PRO A 193 -17.02 28.53 -27.44
C PRO A 193 -17.16 27.11 -26.88
N ILE A 194 -16.75 26.91 -25.62
CA ILE A 194 -16.85 25.60 -24.94
C ILE A 194 -18.31 25.27 -24.65
N ARG A 195 -19.08 26.27 -24.21
CA ARG A 195 -20.50 26.11 -23.91
C ARG A 195 -21.29 25.67 -25.14
N GLU A 196 -21.02 26.29 -26.29
CA GLU A 196 -21.67 25.98 -27.56
C GLU A 196 -21.24 24.62 -28.12
N LYS A 197 -19.94 24.30 -28.09
CA LYS A 197 -19.42 23.04 -28.63
C LYS A 197 -19.93 21.81 -27.88
N PHE A 198 -20.00 21.88 -26.55
CA PHE A 198 -20.36 20.74 -25.69
C PHE A 198 -21.79 20.81 -25.14
N ASP A 199 -22.64 21.71 -25.65
CA ASP A 199 -24.02 21.91 -25.21
C ASP A 199 -24.15 22.03 -23.67
N LEU A 200 -23.31 22.88 -23.07
CA LEU A 200 -23.26 23.04 -21.62
C LEU A 200 -24.28 24.08 -21.15
N ARG A 201 -24.98 23.76 -20.06
CA ARG A 201 -26.06 24.61 -19.53
C ARG A 201 -25.59 25.86 -18.78
N ASN A 202 -24.35 25.90 -18.28
CA ASN A 202 -23.87 27.01 -17.49
C ASN A 202 -22.36 27.26 -17.67
N ASP A 203 -21.95 28.47 -17.32
CA ASP A 203 -20.58 28.96 -17.50
C ASP A 203 -19.58 28.25 -16.57
N TYR A 204 -20.01 27.83 -15.38
CA TYR A 204 -19.15 27.10 -14.46
C TYR A 204 -18.78 25.70 -14.99
N ARG A 205 -19.71 25.00 -15.67
CA ARG A 205 -19.39 23.75 -16.38
C ARG A 205 -18.43 23.99 -17.54
N ALA A 206 -18.60 25.08 -18.28
CA ALA A 206 -17.66 25.45 -19.33
C ALA A 206 -16.26 25.70 -18.76
N TYR A 207 -16.16 26.37 -17.61
CA TYR A 207 -14.89 26.51 -16.88
C TYR A 207 -14.29 25.17 -16.45
N GLN A 208 -15.09 24.27 -15.87
CA GLN A 208 -14.63 22.93 -15.50
C GLN A 208 -14.10 22.14 -16.70
N MET A 209 -14.76 22.26 -17.85
CA MET A 209 -14.32 21.66 -19.11
C MET A 209 -13.04 22.31 -19.66
N LEU A 210 -12.94 23.64 -19.63
CA LEU A 210 -11.74 24.39 -20.02
C LEU A 210 -10.52 23.90 -19.24
N ARG A 211 -10.69 23.64 -17.95
CA ARG A 211 -9.60 23.27 -17.05
C ARG A 211 -9.20 21.80 -17.14
N PHE A 212 -10.17 20.89 -17.11
CA PHE A 212 -9.91 19.45 -17.00
C PHE A 212 -10.06 18.70 -18.32
N GLY A 213 -10.77 19.27 -19.29
CA GLY A 213 -11.01 18.67 -20.59
C GLY A 213 -9.73 18.23 -21.31
N PRO A 214 -8.69 19.08 -21.41
CA PRO A 214 -7.43 18.70 -22.06
C PRO A 214 -6.73 17.49 -21.41
N LYS A 215 -6.94 17.29 -20.11
CA LYS A 215 -6.32 16.21 -19.33
C LYS A 215 -7.17 14.94 -19.29
N ASP A 216 -8.46 15.04 -19.60
CA ASP A 216 -9.39 13.92 -19.47
C ASP A 216 -9.33 12.98 -20.68
N ARG A 217 -8.77 11.78 -20.48
CA ARG A 217 -8.66 10.75 -21.52
C ARG A 217 -9.99 10.22 -22.04
N SER A 218 -11.10 10.49 -21.36
CA SER A 218 -12.45 10.10 -21.83
C SER A 218 -12.97 10.99 -22.96
N ILE A 219 -12.40 12.18 -23.13
CA ILE A 219 -12.75 13.11 -24.21
C ILE A 219 -11.97 12.75 -25.47
N ASP A 220 -12.64 12.89 -26.62
CA ASP A 220 -12.03 12.61 -27.92
C ASP A 220 -10.74 13.42 -28.12
N PRO A 221 -9.67 12.81 -28.68
CA PRO A 221 -8.38 13.48 -28.85
C PRO A 221 -8.46 14.82 -29.60
N GLU A 222 -9.35 14.92 -30.59
CA GLU A 222 -9.57 16.15 -31.36
C GLU A 222 -10.13 17.28 -30.50
N ASP A 223 -11.09 16.97 -29.63
CA ASP A 223 -11.69 17.92 -28.71
C ASP A 223 -10.69 18.41 -27.65
N ARG A 224 -9.82 17.53 -27.17
CA ARG A 224 -8.75 17.91 -26.23
C ARG A 224 -7.77 18.88 -26.86
N LEU A 225 -7.32 18.62 -28.08
CA LEU A 225 -6.43 19.50 -28.83
C LEU A 225 -7.10 20.84 -29.13
N TRP A 226 -8.40 20.83 -29.45
CA TRP A 226 -9.17 22.05 -29.68
C TRP A 226 -9.25 22.92 -28.41
N ILE A 227 -9.61 22.35 -27.25
CA ILE A 227 -9.65 23.10 -25.98
C ILE A 227 -8.26 23.66 -25.66
N GLN A 228 -7.20 22.86 -25.86
CA GLN A 228 -5.83 23.30 -25.61
C GLN A 228 -5.42 24.47 -26.52
N SER A 229 -5.78 24.41 -27.81
CA SER A 229 -5.53 25.50 -28.76
C SER A 229 -6.24 26.80 -28.37
N LEU A 230 -7.47 26.69 -27.84
CA LEU A 230 -8.24 27.84 -27.35
C LEU A 230 -7.54 28.53 -26.17
N ILE A 231 -7.05 27.74 -25.19
CA ILE A 231 -6.31 28.25 -24.04
C ILE A 231 -5.02 28.96 -24.49
N THR A 232 -4.24 28.32 -25.38
CA THR A 232 -2.98 28.88 -25.89
C THR A 232 -3.20 30.15 -26.71
N SER A 233 -4.28 30.21 -27.49
CA SER A 233 -4.59 31.37 -28.35
C SER A 233 -4.86 32.67 -27.57
N GLN A 234 -5.41 32.56 -26.36
CA GLN A 234 -5.72 33.72 -25.53
C GLN A 234 -4.71 33.98 -24.41
N ASN A 235 -3.66 33.14 -24.30
CA ASN A 235 -2.60 33.25 -23.31
C ASN A 235 -3.12 33.49 -21.87
N PHE A 236 -4.20 32.80 -21.49
CA PHE A 236 -4.87 33.00 -20.21
C PHE A 236 -4.35 32.03 -19.14
N ASP A 237 -3.99 32.57 -17.97
CA ASP A 237 -3.49 31.76 -16.85
C ASP A 237 -4.62 31.16 -16.01
N LEU A 238 -4.92 29.90 -16.28
CA LEU A 238 -5.94 29.13 -15.55
C LEU A 238 -5.55 28.81 -14.09
N GLU A 239 -4.25 28.79 -13.73
CA GLU A 239 -3.84 28.55 -12.34
C GLU A 239 -4.16 29.77 -11.46
N SER A 240 -3.83 30.97 -11.95
CA SER A 240 -4.16 32.22 -11.27
C SER A 240 -5.68 32.40 -11.14
N ALA A 241 -6.45 32.11 -12.20
CA ALA A 241 -7.92 32.18 -12.16
C ALA A 241 -8.53 31.22 -11.11
N GLN A 242 -7.98 30.00 -10.94
CA GLN A 242 -8.43 29.10 -9.88
C GLN A 242 -8.15 29.67 -8.49
N LEU A 243 -6.94 30.20 -8.27
CA LEU A 243 -6.55 30.75 -6.97
C LEU A 243 -7.47 31.92 -6.58
N GLU A 244 -7.82 32.77 -7.55
CA GLU A 244 -8.75 33.87 -7.36
C GLU A 244 -10.17 33.35 -7.02
N GLU A 245 -10.69 32.40 -7.81
CA GLU A 245 -11.99 31.77 -7.56
C GLU A 245 -12.07 31.13 -6.17
N THR A 246 -11.02 30.41 -5.78
CA THR A 246 -10.92 29.74 -4.50
C THR A 246 -10.89 30.77 -3.37
N THR A 247 -10.15 31.86 -3.53
CA THR A 247 -10.04 32.94 -2.53
C THR A 247 -11.37 33.64 -2.32
N ILE A 248 -12.07 34.01 -3.40
CA ILE A 248 -13.38 34.69 -3.33
C ILE A 248 -14.41 33.76 -2.68
N ARG A 249 -14.43 32.49 -3.09
CA ARG A 249 -15.35 31.48 -2.53
C ARG A 249 -15.12 31.28 -1.04
N TYR A 250 -13.87 31.12 -0.60
CA TYR A 250 -13.54 31.00 0.83
C TYR A 250 -13.95 32.25 1.61
N ARG A 251 -13.74 33.46 1.08
CA ARG A 251 -14.16 34.69 1.75
C ARG A 251 -15.67 34.71 2.02
N LYS A 252 -16.50 34.37 1.02
CA LYS A 252 -17.95 34.29 1.18
C LYS A 252 -18.36 33.19 2.16
N ILE A 253 -17.73 32.01 2.08
CA ILE A 253 -18.00 30.88 2.99
C ILE A 253 -17.66 31.24 4.43
N THR A 254 -16.53 31.90 4.68
CA THR A 254 -16.14 32.32 6.03
C THR A 254 -17.19 33.23 6.64
N SER A 255 -17.67 34.23 5.88
CA SER A 255 -18.77 35.10 6.33
C SER A 255 -20.06 34.33 6.59
N LEU A 256 -20.40 33.35 5.75
CA LEU A 256 -21.56 32.48 5.96
C LEU A 256 -21.41 31.65 7.24
N VAL A 257 -20.27 31.00 7.44
CA VAL A 257 -19.99 30.16 8.61
C VAL A 257 -20.04 30.98 9.89
N GLU A 258 -19.51 32.20 9.90
CA GLU A 258 -19.59 33.12 11.04
C GLU A 258 -21.03 33.48 11.41
N SER A 259 -21.91 33.62 10.42
CA SER A 259 -23.34 33.90 10.65
C SER A 259 -24.14 32.68 11.13
N CYS A 260 -23.75 31.47 10.69
CA CYS A 260 -24.50 30.24 10.91
C CYS A 260 -24.03 29.44 12.13
N VAL A 261 -22.76 29.57 12.53
CA VAL A 261 -22.17 28.77 13.60
C VAL A 261 -22.11 29.59 14.89
N VAL A 262 -22.94 29.20 15.86
CA VAL A 262 -22.84 29.71 17.22
C VAL A 262 -21.89 28.79 17.98
N LYS A 263 -20.64 29.24 18.10
CA LYS A 263 -19.62 28.53 18.87
C LYS A 263 -19.60 29.12 20.28
N LYS A 264 -20.17 28.42 21.27
CA LYS A 264 -19.93 28.76 22.68
C LYS A 264 -18.43 28.53 22.94
N GLU A 265 -17.75 29.50 23.57
CA GLU A 265 -16.29 29.46 23.76
C GLU A 265 -15.83 28.10 24.32
N ALA A 266 -15.30 27.27 23.43
CA ALA A 266 -14.48 26.14 23.80
C ALA A 266 -13.04 26.64 23.75
N LYS A 267 -12.37 26.70 24.92
CA LYS A 267 -10.91 26.90 25.02
C LYS A 267 -10.24 26.05 23.95
N LYS A 268 -9.48 26.64 23.03
CA LYS A 268 -8.58 25.90 22.12
C LYS A 268 -7.67 25.06 23.01
N PRO A 269 -7.85 23.73 23.12
CA PRO A 269 -6.82 22.93 23.74
C PRO A 269 -5.78 22.77 22.63
N SER A 270 -4.79 23.66 22.56
CA SER A 270 -3.50 23.18 22.08
C SER A 270 -3.11 22.14 23.12
N SER A 271 -3.25 20.86 22.77
CA SER A 271 -3.02 19.82 23.77
C SER A 271 -1.56 19.95 24.21
N ALA A 272 -1.29 19.78 25.51
CA ALA A 272 0.09 19.78 26.00
C ALA A 272 0.97 18.74 25.25
N LEU A 273 0.34 17.70 24.71
CA LEU A 273 0.98 16.65 23.91
C LEU A 273 1.49 17.17 22.56
N ASP A 274 0.78 18.09 21.90
CA ASP A 274 1.24 18.65 20.62
C ASP A 274 2.58 19.41 20.79
N LYS A 275 2.82 20.03 21.96
CA LYS A 275 4.11 20.68 22.25
C LYS A 275 5.28 19.70 22.29
N ILE A 276 5.02 18.45 22.70
CA ILE A 276 6.05 17.40 22.78
C ILE A 276 6.18 16.71 21.42
N PHE A 277 5.06 16.27 20.82
CA PHE A 277 5.07 15.47 19.60
C PHE A 277 5.49 16.25 18.34
N LEU A 278 5.28 17.57 18.31
CA LEU A 278 5.69 18.42 17.19
C LEU A 278 7.00 19.16 17.45
N HIS A 279 7.67 18.92 18.59
CA HIS A 279 8.94 19.57 18.88
C HIS A 279 10.01 19.12 17.86
N PRO A 280 10.89 20.02 17.37
CA PRO A 280 11.94 19.69 16.40
C PRO A 280 12.96 18.63 16.82
N VAL A 281 12.96 18.20 18.09
CA VAL A 281 13.88 17.21 18.66
C VAL A 281 13.07 16.14 19.40
N TRP A 282 12.33 16.53 20.44
CA TRP A 282 11.46 15.61 21.18
C TRP A 282 10.40 14.91 20.34
N GLY A 283 9.92 15.53 19.25
CA GLY A 283 9.00 14.87 18.32
C GLY A 283 9.66 13.65 17.66
N TYR A 284 10.91 13.78 17.21
CA TYR A 284 11.67 12.67 16.62
C TYR A 284 12.04 11.63 17.66
N VAL A 285 12.43 12.05 18.88
CA VAL A 285 12.74 11.13 19.97
C VAL A 285 11.51 10.29 20.32
N VAL A 286 10.35 10.92 20.53
CA VAL A 286 9.10 10.21 20.84
C VAL A 286 8.71 9.29 19.68
N PHE A 287 8.83 9.75 18.44
CA PHE A 287 8.56 8.93 17.26
C PHE A 287 9.45 7.69 17.20
N LEU A 288 10.77 7.86 17.36
CA LEU A 288 11.72 6.74 17.39
C LEU A 288 11.46 5.81 18.57
N SER A 289 11.12 6.32 19.75
CA SER A 289 10.77 5.50 20.91
C SER A 289 9.49 4.69 20.69
N ILE A 290 8.46 5.28 20.08
CA ILE A 290 7.23 4.56 19.73
C ILE A 290 7.52 3.47 18.68
N LEU A 291 8.31 3.78 17.66
CA LEU A 291 8.72 2.78 16.67
C LEU A 291 9.55 1.66 17.29
N LEU A 292 10.49 1.99 18.17
CA LEU A 292 11.29 1.01 18.90
C LEU A 292 10.40 0.11 19.74
N LEU A 293 9.42 0.66 20.47
CA LEU A 293 8.45 -0.12 21.23
C LEU A 293 7.65 -1.06 20.32
N ILE A 294 7.13 -0.55 19.20
CA ILE A 294 6.37 -1.34 18.24
C ILE A 294 7.23 -2.49 17.71
N PHE A 295 8.47 -2.24 17.28
CA PHE A 295 9.35 -3.28 16.77
C PHE A 295 9.75 -4.28 17.84
N GLN A 296 10.14 -3.81 19.03
CA GLN A 296 10.47 -4.68 20.16
C GLN A 296 9.30 -5.62 20.47
N THR A 297 8.08 -5.08 20.57
CA THR A 297 6.90 -5.88 20.83
C THR A 297 6.62 -6.86 19.70
N ILE A 298 6.71 -6.42 18.44
CA ILE A 298 6.49 -7.31 17.30
C ILE A 298 7.52 -8.45 17.30
N PHE A 299 8.81 -8.19 17.48
CA PHE A 299 9.82 -9.24 17.42
C PHE A 299 9.80 -10.17 18.63
N THR A 300 9.55 -9.66 19.83
CA THR A 300 9.53 -10.49 21.04
C THR A 300 8.21 -11.24 21.21
N TRP A 301 7.06 -10.62 20.88
CA TRP A 301 5.75 -11.23 21.13
C TRP A 301 5.21 -11.98 19.92
N ALA A 302 5.64 -11.64 18.69
CA ALA A 302 5.24 -12.43 17.51
C ALA A 302 6.02 -13.73 17.40
N SER A 303 7.26 -13.80 17.88
CA SER A 303 8.05 -15.04 17.81
C SER A 303 7.35 -16.20 18.51
N VAL A 304 6.81 -16.01 19.71
CA VAL A 304 6.14 -17.08 20.48
C VAL A 304 5.03 -17.81 19.68
N PRO A 305 4.02 -17.12 19.11
CA PRO A 305 3.03 -17.79 18.26
C PRO A 305 3.59 -18.20 16.89
N MET A 306 4.64 -17.57 16.38
CA MET A 306 5.30 -17.99 15.13
C MET A 306 5.95 -19.35 15.31
N ASP A 307 6.76 -19.53 16.35
CA ASP A 307 7.47 -20.76 16.67
C ASP A 307 6.48 -21.90 16.98
N LEU A 308 5.35 -21.58 17.64
CA LEU A 308 4.26 -22.53 17.85
C LEU A 308 3.65 -22.99 16.51
N ILE A 309 3.41 -22.07 15.58
CA ILE A 309 2.89 -22.41 14.26
C ILE A 309 3.91 -23.26 13.51
N ASP A 310 5.19 -22.89 13.53
CA ASP A 310 6.24 -23.64 12.84
C ASP A 310 6.34 -25.09 13.36
N GLY A 311 6.38 -25.25 14.68
CA GLY A 311 6.37 -26.57 15.33
C GLY A 311 5.13 -27.39 14.99
N LEU A 312 3.93 -26.79 15.02
CA LEU A 312 2.69 -27.48 14.65
C LEU A 312 2.72 -27.97 13.19
N PHE A 313 3.23 -27.16 12.26
CA PHE A 313 3.30 -27.56 10.85
C PHE A 313 4.42 -28.60 10.60
N ALA A 314 5.52 -28.56 11.35
CA ALA A 314 6.55 -29.59 11.34
C ALA A 314 5.99 -30.94 11.85
N GLU A 315 5.24 -30.94 12.94
CA GLU A 315 4.56 -32.14 13.46
C GLU A 315 3.56 -32.69 12.45
N ILE A 316 2.78 -31.83 11.79
CA ILE A 316 1.85 -32.25 10.73
C ILE A 316 2.62 -32.88 9.56
N SER A 317 3.75 -32.31 9.16
CA SER A 317 4.60 -32.85 8.08
C SER A 317 5.13 -34.25 8.44
N GLY A 318 5.66 -34.42 9.66
CA GLY A 318 6.11 -35.72 10.18
C GLY A 318 4.96 -36.74 10.23
N TRP A 319 3.81 -36.34 10.77
CA TRP A 319 2.63 -37.20 10.84
C TRP A 319 2.13 -37.66 9.46
N VAL A 320 2.17 -36.78 8.45
CA VAL A 320 1.82 -37.14 7.07
C VAL A 320 2.79 -38.18 6.52
N ASN A 321 4.08 -38.06 6.79
CA ASN A 321 5.10 -39.03 6.36
C ASN A 321 4.94 -40.40 7.04
N ASP A 322 4.52 -40.43 8.31
CA ASP A 322 4.37 -41.67 9.08
C ASP A 322 3.09 -42.44 8.73
N VAL A 323 2.00 -41.74 8.40
CA VAL A 323 0.67 -42.36 8.19
C VAL A 323 0.43 -42.76 6.74
N LEU A 324 0.91 -41.97 5.78
CA LEU A 324 0.69 -42.25 4.36
C LEU A 324 1.77 -43.18 3.80
N PRO A 325 1.43 -44.05 2.82
CA PRO A 325 2.42 -44.90 2.17
C PRO A 325 3.48 -44.04 1.46
N ALA A 326 4.72 -44.52 1.43
CA ALA A 326 5.81 -43.86 0.72
C ALA A 326 5.44 -43.67 -0.76
N GLY A 327 5.53 -42.43 -1.25
CA GLY A 327 5.24 -42.12 -2.63
C GLY A 327 5.24 -40.61 -2.94
N PRO A 328 5.17 -40.24 -4.23
CA PRO A 328 5.26 -38.85 -4.67
C PRO A 328 4.18 -37.93 -4.09
N LEU A 329 2.98 -38.48 -3.84
CA LEU A 329 1.88 -37.73 -3.24
C LEU A 329 2.16 -37.39 -1.77
N THR A 330 2.69 -38.36 -1.02
CA THR A 330 3.06 -38.17 0.39
C THR A 330 4.14 -37.11 0.51
N SER A 331 5.23 -37.23 -0.27
CA SER A 331 6.31 -36.23 -0.30
C SER A 331 5.82 -34.85 -0.75
N LEU A 332 4.92 -34.77 -1.75
CA LEU A 332 4.37 -33.48 -2.17
C LEU A 332 3.57 -32.83 -1.03
N ILE A 333 2.80 -33.61 -0.28
CA ILE A 333 2.00 -33.09 0.83
C ILE A 333 2.92 -32.68 1.99
N SER A 334 3.80 -33.58 2.45
CA SER A 334 4.65 -33.38 3.63
C SER A 334 5.78 -32.38 3.41
N GLU A 335 6.40 -32.34 2.23
CA GLU A 335 7.57 -31.50 1.94
C GLU A 335 7.26 -30.27 1.07
N GLY A 336 6.13 -30.28 0.33
CA GLY A 336 5.76 -29.18 -0.57
C GLY A 336 4.61 -28.32 -0.07
N ILE A 337 3.45 -28.95 0.19
CA ILE A 337 2.19 -28.26 0.52
C ILE A 337 2.15 -27.83 1.99
N VAL A 338 2.40 -28.76 2.92
CA VAL A 338 2.35 -28.46 4.37
C VAL A 338 3.36 -27.38 4.75
N PRO A 339 4.66 -27.45 4.36
CA PRO A 339 5.62 -26.39 4.64
C PRO A 339 5.27 -25.10 3.90
N GLY A 340 4.70 -25.21 2.69
CA GLY A 340 4.19 -24.06 1.94
C GLY A 340 3.07 -23.30 2.67
N ILE A 341 2.12 -24.02 3.28
CA ILE A 341 1.05 -23.42 4.10
C ILE A 341 1.64 -22.91 5.42
N GLY A 342 2.51 -23.67 6.08
CA GLY A 342 3.19 -23.26 7.31
C GLY A 342 3.93 -21.94 7.13
N GLY A 343 4.72 -21.81 6.06
CA GLY A 343 5.42 -20.58 5.69
C GLY A 343 4.51 -19.39 5.37
N VAL A 344 3.21 -19.60 5.08
CA VAL A 344 2.24 -18.49 4.98
C VAL A 344 1.67 -18.15 6.35
N VAL A 345 1.25 -19.16 7.11
CA VAL A 345 0.53 -19.00 8.38
C VAL A 345 1.45 -18.42 9.45
N ILE A 346 2.74 -18.75 9.42
CA ILE A 346 3.75 -18.26 10.36
C ILE A 346 3.79 -16.72 10.41
N PHE A 347 3.58 -16.01 9.29
CA PHE A 347 3.63 -14.54 9.29
C PHE A 347 2.37 -13.85 9.86
N ILE A 348 1.29 -14.59 10.13
CA ILE A 348 0.00 -14.01 10.56
C ILE A 348 0.12 -13.21 11.87
N PRO A 349 0.75 -13.70 12.96
CA PRO A 349 0.84 -12.97 14.22
C PRO A 349 1.58 -11.64 14.08
N GLN A 350 2.69 -11.64 13.34
CA GLN A 350 3.52 -10.45 13.09
C GLN A 350 2.74 -9.39 12.30
N ILE A 351 2.06 -9.80 11.22
CA ILE A 351 1.23 -8.92 10.38
C ILE A 351 0.06 -8.35 11.18
N ALA A 352 -0.63 -9.19 11.96
CA ALA A 352 -1.75 -8.78 12.78
C ALA A 352 -1.31 -7.69 13.78
N MET A 353 -0.23 -7.92 14.54
CA MET A 353 0.27 -6.93 15.51
C MET A 353 0.70 -5.63 14.85
N LEU A 354 1.43 -5.69 13.73
CA LEU A 354 1.86 -4.49 13.00
C LEU A 354 0.65 -3.63 12.58
N PHE A 355 -0.36 -4.23 11.94
CA PHE A 355 -1.57 -3.50 11.56
C PHE A 355 -2.40 -3.03 12.76
N GLY A 356 -2.35 -3.76 13.88
CA GLY A 356 -2.95 -3.34 15.15
C GLY A 356 -2.32 -2.05 15.66
N PHE A 357 -0.98 -1.99 15.73
CA PHE A 357 -0.25 -0.78 16.13
C PHE A 357 -0.49 0.38 15.17
N LEU A 358 -0.44 0.14 13.85
CA LEU A 358 -0.75 1.18 12.86
C LEU A 358 -2.17 1.72 13.02
N ALA A 359 -3.16 0.85 13.23
CA ALA A 359 -4.54 1.26 13.49
C ALA A 359 -4.66 2.11 14.77
N ILE A 360 -3.93 1.76 15.84
CA ILE A 360 -3.88 2.57 17.07
C ILE A 360 -3.29 3.96 16.80
N LEU A 361 -2.17 4.05 16.09
CA LEU A 361 -1.53 5.34 15.76
C LEU A 361 -2.42 6.21 14.86
N GLU A 362 -3.19 5.59 13.97
CA GLU A 362 -4.12 6.27 13.08
C GLU A 362 -5.37 6.77 13.81
N ASP A 363 -6.07 5.91 14.56
CA ASP A 363 -7.29 6.27 15.30
C ASP A 363 -7.02 7.29 16.41
N THR A 364 -5.84 7.26 17.02
CA THR A 364 -5.45 8.26 18.05
C THR A 364 -5.16 9.64 17.46
N GLY A 365 -4.93 9.73 16.15
CA GLY A 365 -4.50 10.94 15.47
C GLY A 365 -3.01 11.24 15.64
N TYR A 366 -2.20 10.35 16.22
CA TYR A 366 -0.75 10.54 16.30
C TYR A 366 -0.10 10.53 14.91
N MET A 367 -0.61 9.68 14.00
CA MET A 367 -0.11 9.56 12.62
C MET A 367 -0.03 10.91 11.89
N SER A 368 -1.02 11.80 12.07
CA SER A 368 -0.99 13.12 11.41
C SER A 368 0.15 14.01 11.88
N ARG A 369 0.62 13.86 13.13
CA ARG A 369 1.77 14.59 13.67
C ARG A 369 3.07 14.03 13.13
N VAL A 370 3.19 12.70 13.06
CA VAL A 370 4.33 12.03 12.44
C VAL A 370 4.49 12.48 10.99
N VAL A 371 3.40 12.50 10.22
CA VAL A 371 3.43 12.98 8.83
C VAL A 371 3.95 14.40 8.74
N PHE A 372 3.46 15.30 9.60
CA PHE A 372 3.92 16.69 9.61
C PHE A 372 5.41 16.80 9.94
N LEU A 373 5.87 16.04 10.94
CA LEU A 373 7.29 16.00 11.35
C LEU A 373 8.19 15.48 10.22
N MET A 374 7.74 14.43 9.53
CA MET A 374 8.53 13.75 8.49
C MET A 374 8.48 14.45 7.13
N ASP A 375 7.47 15.28 6.85
CA ASP A 375 7.34 15.98 5.56
C ASP A 375 8.60 16.77 5.21
N ARG A 376 9.21 17.42 6.21
CA ARG A 376 10.45 18.19 6.04
C ARG A 376 11.61 17.36 5.46
N TRP A 377 11.72 16.10 5.88
CA TRP A 377 12.79 15.19 5.45
C TRP A 377 12.45 14.46 4.14
N MET A 378 11.18 14.19 3.90
CA MET A 378 10.73 13.39 2.75
C MET A 378 10.59 14.21 1.47
N ARG A 379 10.15 15.47 1.58
CA ARG A 379 9.88 16.36 0.44
C ARG A 379 11.06 16.55 -0.52
N PRO A 380 12.33 16.69 -0.09
CA PRO A 380 13.47 16.80 -1.00
C PRO A 380 13.58 15.61 -1.96
N PHE A 381 13.27 14.41 -1.48
CA PHE A 381 13.34 13.15 -2.22
C PHE A 381 12.08 12.86 -3.07
N GLY A 382 11.09 13.76 -3.08
CA GLY A 382 9.85 13.58 -3.83
C GLY A 382 8.85 12.63 -3.16
N LEU A 383 8.99 12.45 -1.85
CA LEU A 383 8.12 11.64 -1.01
C LEU A 383 7.25 12.55 -0.13
N HIS A 384 6.03 12.10 0.17
CA HIS A 384 5.16 12.74 1.18
C HIS A 384 5.62 12.37 2.59
N GLY A 385 5.33 13.20 3.60
CA GLY A 385 5.47 12.79 5.01
C GLY A 385 4.67 11.52 5.39
N LYS A 386 3.70 11.09 4.58
CA LYS A 386 2.94 9.83 4.75
C LYS A 386 3.72 8.60 4.32
N SER A 387 4.74 8.78 3.49
CA SER A 387 5.58 7.69 2.97
C SER A 387 6.44 7.05 4.06
N ILE A 388 6.65 7.75 5.18
CA ILE A 388 7.40 7.19 6.31
C ILE A 388 6.75 5.93 6.88
N VAL A 389 5.41 5.86 6.88
CA VAL A 389 4.69 4.71 7.44
C VAL A 389 4.98 3.46 6.62
N PRO A 390 4.78 3.44 5.28
CA PRO A 390 5.24 2.37 4.41
C PRO A 390 6.72 2.01 4.57
N LEU A 391 7.61 3.01 4.58
CA LEU A 391 9.05 2.80 4.62
C LEU A 391 9.50 2.14 5.93
N VAL A 392 9.03 2.64 7.06
CA VAL A 392 9.34 2.07 8.37
C VAL A 392 8.73 0.68 8.50
N SER A 393 7.48 0.48 8.08
CA SER A 393 6.88 -0.86 8.05
C SER A 393 7.68 -1.83 7.16
N GLY A 394 8.29 -1.33 6.07
CA GLY A 394 9.17 -2.10 5.18
C GLY A 394 10.43 -2.66 5.84
N VAL A 395 10.93 -2.02 6.90
CA VAL A 395 12.07 -2.51 7.70
C VAL A 395 11.70 -3.77 8.49
N ALA A 396 10.43 -3.92 8.90
CA ALA A 396 9.96 -5.21 9.40
C ALA A 396 9.71 -6.16 8.22
N CYS A 397 8.82 -5.76 7.30
CA CYS A 397 8.49 -6.55 6.12
C CYS A 397 7.93 -5.64 5.00
N ALA A 398 8.40 -5.79 3.75
CA ALA A 398 7.88 -4.95 2.67
C ALA A 398 6.41 -5.20 2.32
N ILE A 399 5.86 -6.38 2.61
CA ILE A 399 4.45 -6.68 2.30
C ILE A 399 3.48 -5.68 2.98
N PRO A 400 3.44 -5.57 4.32
CA PRO A 400 2.60 -4.58 4.99
C PRO A 400 3.05 -3.14 4.69
N GLY A 401 4.35 -2.90 4.47
CA GLY A 401 4.87 -1.59 4.06
C GLY A 401 4.27 -1.10 2.74
N VAL A 402 4.32 -1.93 1.69
CA VAL A 402 3.73 -1.64 0.38
C VAL A 402 2.21 -1.47 0.48
N MET A 403 1.52 -2.30 1.27
CA MET A 403 0.08 -2.15 1.50
C MET A 403 -0.30 -0.86 2.22
N ALA A 404 0.56 -0.36 3.12
CA ALA A 404 0.34 0.90 3.82
C ALA A 404 0.44 2.12 2.90
N ALA A 405 1.06 1.99 1.71
CA ALA A 405 1.19 3.09 0.75
C ALA A 405 -0.16 3.54 0.16
N ARG A 406 -1.25 2.77 0.35
CA ARG A 406 -2.63 3.16 -0.02
C ARG A 406 -3.09 4.48 0.60
N ASN A 407 -2.53 4.88 1.74
CA ASN A 407 -2.92 6.10 2.43
C ASN A 407 -2.32 7.38 1.81
N ILE A 408 -1.44 7.23 0.81
CA ILE A 408 -0.82 8.31 0.05
C ILE A 408 -1.74 8.67 -1.13
N GLY A 409 -2.25 9.91 -1.13
CA GLY A 409 -3.25 10.35 -2.10
C GLY A 409 -2.67 10.65 -3.49
N ASN A 410 -1.50 11.28 -3.54
CA ASN A 410 -0.85 11.60 -4.82
C ASN A 410 -0.26 10.34 -5.46
N TRP A 411 -0.62 10.09 -6.72
CA TRP A 411 -0.21 8.87 -7.43
C TRP A 411 1.31 8.75 -7.58
N LYS A 412 2.01 9.85 -7.90
CA LYS A 412 3.47 9.84 -8.08
C LYS A 412 4.18 9.48 -6.77
N GLU A 413 3.81 10.14 -5.67
CA GLU A 413 4.38 9.88 -4.35
C GLU A 413 4.09 8.44 -3.89
N LYS A 414 2.87 7.95 -4.14
CA LYS A 414 2.46 6.57 -3.85
C LYS A 414 3.33 5.56 -4.61
N ILE A 415 3.48 5.72 -5.93
CA ILE A 415 4.27 4.81 -6.76
C ILE A 415 5.75 4.85 -6.37
N ILE A 416 6.35 6.03 -6.17
CA ILE A 416 7.74 6.12 -5.70
C ILE A 416 7.89 5.34 -4.39
N THR A 417 7.00 5.56 -3.43
CA THR A 417 7.03 4.87 -2.13
C THR A 417 6.93 3.36 -2.29
N ILE A 418 6.00 2.86 -3.11
CA ILE A 418 5.84 1.42 -3.38
C ILE A 418 7.13 0.83 -3.99
N LEU A 419 7.76 1.54 -4.93
CA LEU A 419 8.98 1.07 -5.59
C LEU A 419 10.16 1.03 -4.62
N VAL A 420 10.35 2.05 -3.78
CA VAL A 420 11.51 2.11 -2.88
C VAL A 420 11.35 1.32 -1.58
N THR A 421 10.12 1.00 -1.14
CA THR A 421 9.89 0.30 0.14
C THR A 421 10.68 -1.01 0.27
N PRO A 422 10.77 -1.88 -0.77
CA PRO A 422 11.54 -3.12 -0.68
C PRO A 422 13.07 -2.95 -0.59
N LEU A 423 13.62 -1.74 -0.78
CA LEU A 423 15.03 -1.46 -0.52
C LEU A 423 15.36 -1.37 0.97
N MET A 424 14.35 -1.24 1.83
CA MET A 424 14.54 -1.38 3.28
C MET A 424 14.93 -2.82 3.60
N SER A 425 15.95 -3.03 4.43
CA SER A 425 16.35 -4.37 4.86
C SER A 425 15.34 -4.92 5.85
N CYS A 426 14.58 -5.94 5.43
CA CYS A 426 13.60 -6.64 6.25
C CYS A 426 14.27 -7.64 7.21
N SER A 427 13.56 -8.06 8.26
CA SER A 427 14.08 -8.99 9.28
C SER A 427 14.51 -10.33 8.71
N ALA A 428 13.87 -10.81 7.63
CA ALA A 428 14.21 -12.07 6.99
C ALA A 428 15.62 -12.07 6.35
N ARG A 429 16.29 -10.92 6.23
CA ARG A 429 17.69 -10.82 5.79
C ARG A 429 18.70 -11.00 6.93
N LEU A 430 18.27 -10.88 8.19
CA LEU A 430 19.15 -10.94 9.34
C LEU A 430 19.95 -12.24 9.43
N PRO A 431 19.36 -13.45 9.27
CA PRO A 431 20.14 -14.69 9.34
C PRO A 431 21.29 -14.73 8.32
N VAL A 432 21.03 -14.24 7.10
CA VAL A 432 22.04 -14.16 6.03
C VAL A 432 23.17 -13.20 6.42
N TYR A 433 22.82 -12.01 6.92
CA TYR A 433 23.82 -11.04 7.36
C TYR A 433 24.64 -11.57 8.54
N VAL A 434 23.98 -12.17 9.53
CA VAL A 434 24.61 -12.70 10.74
C VAL A 434 25.59 -13.83 10.41
N ILE A 435 25.23 -14.73 9.50
CA ILE A 435 26.15 -15.79 9.02
C ILE A 435 27.34 -15.20 8.25
N LEU A 436 27.10 -14.34 7.25
CA LEU A 436 28.17 -13.79 6.40
C LEU A 436 29.12 -12.84 7.17
N ILE A 437 28.59 -12.01 8.07
CA ILE A 437 29.38 -11.15 8.94
C ILE A 437 30.21 -12.02 9.88
N GLY A 438 29.61 -13.06 10.48
CA GLY A 438 30.29 -13.98 11.38
C GLY A 438 31.44 -14.75 10.71
N LEU A 439 31.36 -15.04 9.40
CA LEU A 439 32.40 -15.70 8.63
C LEU A 439 33.60 -14.79 8.32
N VAL A 440 33.34 -13.52 8.02
CA VAL A 440 34.33 -12.67 7.34
C VAL A 440 34.80 -11.48 8.16
N VAL A 441 33.98 -10.98 9.08
CA VAL A 441 34.29 -9.83 9.92
C VAL A 441 34.83 -10.30 11.26
N PRO A 442 36.05 -9.87 11.65
CA PRO A 442 36.65 -10.31 12.89
C PRO A 442 35.83 -9.85 14.10
N ASN A 443 35.74 -10.72 15.11
CA ASN A 443 35.06 -10.43 16.37
C ASN A 443 35.95 -9.56 17.29
N THR A 444 36.17 -8.31 16.88
CA THR A 444 36.98 -7.33 17.63
C THR A 444 36.09 -6.24 18.20
N ASP A 445 36.21 -6.00 19.50
CA ASP A 445 35.49 -4.95 20.20
C ASP A 445 36.28 -3.63 20.18
N TYR A 446 35.62 -2.56 19.76
CA TYR A 446 36.11 -1.19 19.91
C TYR A 446 35.37 -0.54 21.09
N GLY A 447 35.84 -0.81 22.31
CA GLY A 447 35.18 -0.34 23.54
C GLY A 447 33.87 -1.08 23.83
N ILE A 448 32.75 -0.38 23.81
CA ILE A 448 31.41 -0.96 24.07
C ILE A 448 30.77 -1.54 22.79
N ILE A 449 31.35 -1.25 21.61
CA ILE A 449 30.73 -1.57 20.32
C ILE A 449 31.56 -2.59 19.55
N ASN A 450 30.91 -3.68 19.14
CA ASN A 450 31.49 -4.76 18.35
C ASN A 450 31.53 -4.41 16.84
N LEU A 451 32.61 -4.78 16.14
CA LEU A 451 32.76 -4.52 14.70
C LEU A 451 31.69 -5.20 13.83
N GLN A 452 31.23 -6.39 14.22
CA GLN A 452 30.15 -7.10 13.53
C GLN A 452 28.83 -6.32 13.65
N ALA A 453 28.56 -5.75 14.83
CA ALA A 453 27.39 -4.89 15.04
C ALA A 453 27.47 -3.59 14.21
N LEU A 454 28.66 -2.98 14.09
CA LEU A 454 28.87 -1.82 13.21
C LEU A 454 28.67 -2.17 11.73
N THR A 455 29.12 -3.36 11.31
CA THR A 455 28.93 -3.83 9.93
C THR A 455 27.44 -4.01 9.63
N LEU A 456 26.70 -4.65 10.53
CA LEU A 456 25.25 -4.80 10.42
C LEU A 456 24.55 -3.44 10.35
N LEU A 457 24.89 -2.51 11.24
CA LEU A 457 24.37 -1.13 11.21
C LEU A 457 24.67 -0.45 9.86
N GLY A 458 25.88 -0.63 9.33
CA GLY A 458 26.29 -0.13 8.02
C GLY A 458 25.41 -0.65 6.88
N LEU A 459 25.05 -1.94 6.88
CA LEU A 459 24.14 -2.52 5.88
C LEU A 459 22.72 -1.94 5.97
N TYR A 460 22.21 -1.69 7.18
CA TYR A 460 20.91 -1.03 7.37
C TYR A 460 20.92 0.42 6.88
N LEU A 461 21.98 1.18 7.21
CA LEU A 461 22.16 2.54 6.71
C LEU A 461 22.28 2.59 5.19
N LEU A 462 23.00 1.63 4.60
CA LEU A 462 23.13 1.51 3.14
C LEU A 462 21.76 1.33 2.47
N GLY A 463 20.87 0.51 3.06
CA GLY A 463 19.49 0.36 2.59
C GLY A 463 18.69 1.67 2.64
N ILE A 464 18.76 2.40 3.77
CA ILE A 464 18.09 3.70 3.92
C ILE A 464 18.62 4.73 2.91
N ILE A 465 19.93 4.80 2.71
CA ILE A 465 20.54 5.67 1.70
C ILE A 465 20.08 5.27 0.31
N GLY A 466 20.03 3.96 0.02
CA GLY A 466 19.51 3.41 -1.22
C GLY A 466 18.07 3.81 -1.51
N VAL A 467 17.20 3.78 -0.50
CA VAL A 467 15.80 4.24 -0.58
C VAL A 467 15.76 5.72 -0.97
N LEU A 468 16.48 6.57 -0.24
CA LEU A 468 16.47 8.02 -0.46
C LEU A 468 17.04 8.39 -1.84
N PHE A 469 18.15 7.75 -2.23
CA PHE A 469 18.78 7.95 -3.53
C PHE A 469 17.87 7.50 -4.68
N THR A 470 17.29 6.30 -4.58
CA THR A 470 16.39 5.77 -5.61
C THR A 470 15.11 6.61 -5.71
N ALA A 471 14.56 7.07 -4.58
CA ALA A 471 13.42 7.98 -4.56
C ALA A 471 13.74 9.30 -5.27
N LEU A 472 14.93 9.86 -5.03
CA LEU A 472 15.40 11.07 -5.71
C LEU A 472 15.50 10.87 -7.23
N LEU A 473 16.04 9.74 -7.69
CA LEU A 473 16.11 9.42 -9.13
C LEU A 473 14.70 9.28 -9.73
N LEU A 474 13.83 8.50 -9.09
CA LEU A 474 12.45 8.28 -9.54
C LEU A 474 11.63 9.58 -9.56
N LYS A 475 11.91 10.53 -8.66
CA LYS A 475 11.29 11.86 -8.67
C LYS A 475 11.53 12.61 -9.99
N PHE A 476 12.71 12.46 -10.60
CA PHE A 476 13.05 13.10 -11.88
C PHE A 476 12.49 12.32 -13.09
N ILE A 477 12.44 10.99 -12.99
CA ILE A 477 11.93 10.11 -14.05
C ILE A 477 10.40 10.21 -14.15
N LEU A 478 9.70 10.15 -13.01
CA LEU A 478 8.25 10.21 -12.94
C LEU A 478 7.78 11.66 -12.92
N LYS A 479 7.20 12.14 -14.01
CA LYS A 479 6.57 13.47 -14.05
C LYS A 479 5.11 13.37 -13.60
N SER A 480 4.69 14.31 -12.76
CA SER A 480 3.28 14.51 -12.40
C SER A 480 3.01 16.01 -12.37
N GLU A 481 1.86 16.42 -12.90
CA GLU A 481 1.39 17.81 -12.91
C GLU A 481 0.71 18.21 -11.59
N GLU A 482 0.49 17.27 -10.68
CA GLU A 482 -0.21 17.49 -9.41
C GLU A 482 0.77 17.95 -8.31
N LYS A 483 0.66 19.21 -7.88
CA LYS A 483 1.35 19.71 -6.69
C LYS A 483 0.57 19.28 -5.44
N SER A 484 1.18 18.45 -4.60
CA SER A 484 0.61 18.07 -3.30
C SER A 484 0.63 19.28 -2.35
N PHE A 485 -0.49 20.00 -2.26
CA PHE A 485 -0.66 21.06 -1.25
C PHE A 485 -1.15 20.44 0.05
N LEU A 486 -0.28 20.43 1.06
CA LEU A 486 -0.59 19.94 2.39
C LEU A 486 -1.37 21.01 3.16
N MET A 487 -2.70 21.01 3.06
CA MET A 487 -3.58 21.71 3.99
C MET A 487 -4.12 20.69 5.00
N VAL A 488 -3.29 20.35 6.00
CA VAL A 488 -3.69 19.44 7.08
C VAL A 488 -4.10 20.27 8.28
N GLU A 489 -5.41 20.42 8.50
CA GLU A 489 -5.89 20.66 9.86
C GLU A 489 -5.59 19.40 10.69
N LEU A 490 -4.78 19.54 11.73
CA LEU A 490 -4.43 18.42 12.61
C LEU A 490 -5.70 17.89 13.29
N PRO A 491 -6.08 16.61 13.10
CA PRO A 491 -7.24 16.02 13.76
C PRO A 491 -7.07 16.09 15.29
N THR A 492 -8.17 16.24 16.01
CA THR A 492 -8.15 16.17 17.49
C THR A 492 -7.74 14.77 17.96
N TYR A 493 -6.97 14.69 19.06
CA TYR A 493 -6.69 13.40 19.71
C TYR A 493 -7.98 12.67 20.08
N ARG A 494 -7.99 11.36 19.85
CA ARG A 494 -9.11 10.47 20.21
C ARG A 494 -8.53 9.21 20.86
N THR A 495 -9.34 8.52 21.63
CA THR A 495 -8.98 7.17 22.11
C THR A 495 -9.20 6.17 20.97
N PRO A 496 -8.35 5.14 20.85
CA PRO A 496 -8.47 4.16 19.78
C PRO A 496 -9.74 3.32 19.97
N ARG A 497 -10.43 3.01 18.87
CA ARG A 497 -11.58 2.12 18.92
C ARG A 497 -11.09 0.69 18.80
N TRP A 498 -10.94 0.01 19.93
CA TRP A 498 -10.42 -1.37 19.98
C TRP A 498 -11.13 -2.35 19.02
N LYS A 499 -12.43 -2.16 18.78
CA LYS A 499 -13.16 -2.95 17.77
C LYS A 499 -12.61 -2.76 16.36
N ASP A 500 -12.32 -1.51 15.98
CA ASP A 500 -11.80 -1.18 14.65
C ASP A 500 -10.34 -1.66 14.50
N VAL A 501 -9.57 -1.60 15.59
CA VAL A 501 -8.21 -2.17 15.66
C VAL A 501 -8.26 -3.67 15.39
N VAL A 502 -9.04 -4.45 16.15
CA VAL A 502 -9.14 -5.91 15.99
C VAL A 502 -9.70 -6.29 14.61
N LEU A 503 -10.73 -5.58 14.13
CA LEU A 503 -11.28 -5.80 12.79
C LEU A 503 -10.22 -5.56 11.70
N THR A 504 -9.39 -4.53 11.87
CA THR A 504 -8.29 -4.23 10.95
C THR A 504 -7.24 -5.34 10.99
N MET A 505 -6.81 -5.79 12.18
CA MET A 505 -5.89 -6.91 12.33
C MET A 505 -6.40 -8.15 11.60
N TYR A 506 -7.64 -8.56 11.86
CA TYR A 506 -8.26 -9.72 11.21
C TYR A 506 -8.41 -9.54 9.69
N SER A 507 -8.95 -8.40 9.25
CA SER A 507 -9.17 -8.13 7.83
C SER A 507 -7.86 -8.13 7.05
N LYS A 508 -6.78 -7.55 7.60
CA LYS A 508 -5.48 -7.46 6.94
C LYS A 508 -4.77 -8.81 6.92
N SER A 509 -4.78 -9.56 8.02
CA SER A 509 -4.22 -10.91 8.05
C SER A 509 -4.97 -11.88 7.13
N LYS A 510 -6.32 -11.86 7.11
CA LYS A 510 -7.12 -12.65 6.15
C LYS A 510 -6.78 -12.31 4.71
N THR A 511 -6.62 -11.02 4.43
CA THR A 511 -6.27 -10.52 3.10
C THR A 511 -4.89 -11.04 2.66
N PHE A 512 -3.93 -11.11 3.58
CA PHE A 512 -2.61 -11.70 3.31
C PHE A 512 -2.70 -13.20 3.01
N VAL A 513 -3.37 -13.98 3.87
CA VAL A 513 -3.51 -15.45 3.70
C VAL A 513 -4.22 -15.80 2.38
N MET A 514 -5.34 -15.12 2.09
CA MET A 514 -6.16 -15.46 0.92
C MET A 514 -5.55 -15.06 -0.42
N GLU A 515 -4.63 -14.10 -0.43
CA GLU A 515 -4.09 -13.53 -1.67
C GLU A 515 -2.61 -13.82 -1.85
N ALA A 516 -1.77 -13.46 -0.88
CA ALA A 516 -0.35 -13.80 -0.93
C ALA A 516 -0.14 -15.30 -0.69
N GLY A 517 -0.93 -15.91 0.18
CA GLY A 517 -0.79 -17.33 0.51
C GLY A 517 -0.97 -18.27 -0.69
N LYS A 518 -1.88 -17.96 -1.62
CA LYS A 518 -2.06 -18.74 -2.85
C LYS A 518 -0.81 -18.73 -3.74
N VAL A 519 -0.17 -17.57 -3.84
CA VAL A 519 1.04 -17.39 -4.65
C VAL A 519 2.21 -18.11 -4.00
N ILE A 520 2.38 -17.95 -2.67
CA ILE A 520 3.43 -18.62 -1.90
C ILE A 520 3.29 -20.14 -2.01
N LEU A 521 2.07 -20.68 -1.83
CA LEU A 521 1.80 -22.11 -1.98
C LEU A 521 2.08 -22.62 -3.39
N ALA A 522 1.68 -21.88 -4.43
CA ALA A 522 1.98 -22.28 -5.80
C ALA A 522 3.49 -22.34 -6.06
N ILE A 523 4.24 -21.38 -5.51
CA ILE A 523 5.70 -21.34 -5.64
C ILE A 523 6.35 -22.43 -4.81
N SER A 524 5.87 -22.74 -3.61
CA SER A 524 6.44 -23.82 -2.79
C SER A 524 6.30 -25.17 -3.50
N VAL A 525 5.16 -25.43 -4.12
CA VAL A 525 4.95 -26.63 -4.96
C VAL A 525 5.90 -26.63 -6.15
N VAL A 526 6.04 -25.51 -6.88
CA VAL A 526 6.96 -25.41 -8.02
C VAL A 526 8.41 -25.63 -7.59
N LEU A 527 8.85 -25.00 -6.48
CA LEU A 527 10.19 -25.18 -5.94
C LEU A 527 10.43 -26.62 -5.50
N TRP A 528 9.46 -27.25 -4.84
CA TRP A 528 9.54 -28.66 -4.47
C TRP A 528 9.71 -29.54 -5.73
N VAL A 529 8.90 -29.33 -6.78
CA VAL A 529 9.06 -30.07 -8.04
C VAL A 529 10.46 -29.86 -8.63
N LEU A 530 10.97 -28.63 -8.64
CA LEU A 530 12.29 -28.32 -9.19
C LEU A 530 13.44 -28.89 -8.35
N ALA A 531 13.27 -29.00 -7.03
CA ALA A 531 14.26 -29.55 -6.12
C ALA A 531 14.25 -31.09 -6.08
N SER A 532 13.08 -31.71 -6.22
CA SER A 532 12.92 -33.17 -6.07
C SER A 532 13.09 -33.95 -7.38
N TYR A 533 12.92 -33.31 -8.53
CA TYR A 533 13.03 -33.95 -9.85
C TYR A 533 14.18 -33.41 -10.69
N GLY A 534 14.75 -34.27 -11.53
CA GLY A 534 15.82 -33.97 -12.47
C GLY A 534 15.87 -35.03 -13.59
N PRO A 535 16.96 -35.10 -14.38
CA PRO A 535 17.13 -36.11 -15.41
C PRO A 535 17.01 -37.54 -14.83
N PRO A 536 16.03 -38.35 -15.27
CA PRO A 536 15.59 -39.54 -14.55
C PRO A 536 16.69 -40.60 -14.41
N SER A 537 17.48 -40.83 -15.46
CA SER A 537 18.56 -41.81 -15.45
C SER A 537 19.65 -41.49 -14.42
N ARG A 538 19.97 -40.21 -14.24
CA ARG A 538 21.03 -39.76 -13.32
C ARG A 538 20.54 -39.72 -11.88
N MET A 539 19.31 -39.27 -11.66
CA MET A 539 18.69 -39.24 -10.33
C MET A 539 18.51 -40.65 -9.76
N GLU A 540 18.07 -41.60 -10.58
CA GLU A 540 17.89 -42.98 -10.14
C GLU A 540 19.21 -43.65 -9.76
N GLN A 541 20.27 -43.40 -10.52
CA GLN A 541 21.61 -43.91 -10.20
C GLN A 541 22.11 -43.37 -8.85
N ILE A 542 21.93 -42.07 -8.58
CA ILE A 542 22.33 -41.47 -7.30
C ILE A 542 21.52 -42.04 -6.14
N ARG A 543 20.22 -42.31 -6.33
CA ARG A 543 19.41 -42.95 -5.28
C ARG A 543 19.91 -44.36 -4.97
N GLN A 544 20.19 -45.15 -6.00
CA GLN A 544 20.72 -46.51 -5.82
C GLN A 544 22.09 -46.50 -5.11
N GLU A 545 23.02 -45.65 -5.55
CA GLU A 545 24.33 -45.51 -4.91
C GLU A 545 24.21 -45.03 -3.45
N GLY A 546 23.25 -44.14 -3.17
CA GLY A 546 22.95 -43.68 -1.81
C GLY A 546 22.36 -44.76 -0.91
N GLU A 547 21.41 -45.55 -1.42
CA GLU A 547 20.81 -46.69 -0.71
C GLU A 547 21.85 -47.78 -0.40
N GLU A 548 22.72 -48.09 -1.36
CA GLU A 548 23.83 -49.03 -1.17
C GLU A 548 24.81 -48.53 -0.10
N LYS A 549 25.23 -47.27 -0.17
CA LYS A 549 26.09 -46.66 0.86
C LYS A 549 25.42 -46.66 2.23
N LEU A 550 24.12 -46.37 2.29
CA LEU A 550 23.37 -46.33 3.55
C LEU A 550 23.25 -47.72 4.17
N ALA A 551 23.04 -48.76 3.36
CA ALA A 551 22.97 -50.15 3.81
C ALA A 551 24.32 -50.66 4.35
N LEU A 552 25.44 -50.09 3.89
CA LEU A 552 26.80 -50.45 4.32
C LEU A 552 27.34 -49.56 5.45
N ALA A 553 26.68 -48.43 5.74
CA ALA A 553 27.15 -47.46 6.72
C ALA A 553 26.78 -47.85 8.16
N PRO A 554 27.70 -47.70 9.13
CA PRO A 554 27.40 -47.87 10.54
C PRO A 554 26.39 -46.79 11.02
N GLU A 555 25.60 -47.08 12.06
CA GLU A 555 24.47 -46.25 12.53
C GLU A 555 24.85 -44.78 12.80
N ASP A 556 26.08 -44.53 13.24
CA ASP A 556 26.63 -43.20 13.53
C ASP A 556 26.97 -42.37 12.28
N GLU A 557 27.14 -43.01 11.12
CA GLU A 557 27.44 -42.34 9.84
C GLU A 557 26.23 -42.27 8.90
N GLN A 558 25.11 -42.94 9.22
CA GLN A 558 23.93 -43.00 8.35
C GLN A 558 23.36 -41.61 8.03
N ASP A 559 23.33 -40.69 8.99
CA ASP A 559 22.82 -39.35 8.76
C ASP A 559 23.74 -38.50 7.88
N ALA A 560 25.06 -38.72 7.96
CA ALA A 560 26.03 -38.10 7.05
C ALA A 560 25.84 -38.62 5.62
N VAL A 561 25.62 -39.92 5.44
CA VAL A 561 25.35 -40.54 4.13
C VAL A 561 24.02 -40.05 3.53
N LYS A 562 22.96 -39.93 4.34
CA LYS A 562 21.68 -39.33 3.90
C LYS A 562 21.86 -37.88 3.47
N ALA A 563 22.62 -37.08 4.23
CA ALA A 563 22.90 -35.69 3.90
C ALA A 563 23.71 -35.55 2.60
N GLU A 564 24.75 -36.37 2.42
CA GLU A 564 25.56 -36.42 1.19
C GLU A 564 24.71 -36.80 -0.02
N THR A 565 23.89 -37.85 0.10
CA THR A 565 22.99 -38.30 -0.97
C THR A 565 21.97 -37.21 -1.32
N SER A 566 21.39 -36.56 -0.33
CA SER A 566 20.43 -35.45 -0.53
C SER A 566 21.09 -34.25 -1.25
N SER A 567 22.33 -33.92 -0.91
CA SER A 567 23.10 -32.87 -1.60
C SER A 567 23.33 -33.21 -3.07
N LEU A 568 23.73 -34.45 -3.38
CA LEU A 568 23.94 -34.91 -4.76
C LEU A 568 22.64 -34.93 -5.58
N LEU A 569 21.52 -35.33 -4.98
CA LEU A 569 20.20 -35.28 -5.60
C LEU A 569 19.80 -33.84 -5.92
N LEU A 570 20.00 -32.92 -4.97
CA LEU A 570 19.67 -31.51 -5.17
C LEU A 570 20.58 -30.85 -6.22
N GLU A 571 21.86 -31.21 -6.29
CA GLU A 571 22.78 -30.76 -7.34
C GLU A 571 22.32 -31.18 -8.76
N ASN A 572 21.72 -32.36 -8.90
CA ASN A 572 21.29 -32.92 -10.18
C ASN A 572 19.81 -32.71 -10.50
N SER A 573 19.09 -32.07 -9.58
CA SER A 573 17.70 -31.65 -9.77
C SER A 573 17.57 -30.53 -10.81
N PHE A 574 16.35 -30.21 -11.24
CA PHE A 574 16.09 -29.08 -12.14
C PHE A 574 16.52 -27.74 -11.53
N ILE A 575 16.40 -27.56 -10.21
CA ILE A 575 16.89 -26.34 -9.56
C ILE A 575 18.42 -26.27 -9.58
N GLY A 576 19.10 -27.41 -9.46
CA GLY A 576 20.55 -27.52 -9.62
C GLY A 576 21.02 -27.17 -11.03
N ILE A 577 20.30 -27.65 -12.05
CA ILE A 577 20.54 -27.30 -13.46
C ILE A 577 20.33 -25.79 -13.68
N MET A 578 19.27 -25.21 -13.10
CA MET A 578 19.05 -23.75 -13.18
C MET A 578 20.16 -22.95 -12.50
N GLY A 579 20.66 -23.41 -11.34
CA GLY A 579 21.79 -22.78 -10.64
C GLY A 579 23.06 -22.73 -11.50
N ARG A 580 23.39 -23.85 -12.17
CA ARG A 580 24.49 -23.91 -13.15
C ARG A 580 24.22 -23.07 -14.39
N GLY A 581 22.96 -22.93 -14.79
CA GLY A 581 22.54 -22.09 -15.91
C GLY A 581 22.77 -20.58 -15.67
N ILE A 582 22.58 -20.11 -14.43
CA ILE A 582 22.82 -18.70 -14.08
C ILE A 582 24.27 -18.41 -13.68
N GLU A 583 25.06 -19.44 -13.37
CA GLU A 583 26.47 -19.34 -12.95
C GLU A 583 27.31 -18.37 -13.81
N PRO A 584 27.26 -18.40 -15.16
CA PRO A 584 28.07 -17.48 -15.98
C PRO A 584 27.81 -16.00 -15.70
N VAL A 585 26.57 -15.66 -15.33
CA VAL A 585 26.16 -14.28 -15.04
C VAL A 585 26.60 -13.86 -13.63
N ILE A 586 26.56 -14.78 -12.66
CA ILE A 586 26.87 -14.48 -11.25
C ILE A 586 28.34 -14.73 -10.88
N LYS A 587 29.10 -15.48 -11.67
CA LYS A 587 30.52 -15.75 -11.46
C LYS A 587 31.38 -14.48 -11.32
N PRO A 588 31.16 -13.39 -12.09
CA PRO A 588 31.86 -12.12 -11.87
C PRO A 588 31.63 -11.47 -10.50
N LEU A 589 30.58 -11.88 -9.76
CA LEU A 589 30.29 -11.41 -8.41
C LEU A 589 31.02 -12.22 -7.32
N GLY A 590 31.77 -13.25 -7.72
CA GLY A 590 32.39 -14.24 -6.83
C GLY A 590 31.50 -15.43 -6.50
N TYR A 591 30.35 -15.61 -7.16
CA TYR A 591 29.36 -16.62 -6.79
C TYR A 591 29.51 -17.88 -7.64
N ASP A 592 29.35 -19.04 -7.00
CA ASP A 592 29.26 -20.34 -7.66
C ASP A 592 27.80 -20.75 -7.90
N TRP A 593 27.59 -21.87 -8.58
CA TRP A 593 26.25 -22.40 -8.83
C TRP A 593 25.48 -22.74 -7.53
N LYS A 594 26.17 -23.07 -6.42
CA LYS A 594 25.54 -23.36 -5.12
C LYS A 594 24.91 -22.10 -4.52
N ILE A 595 25.66 -21.00 -4.51
CA ILE A 595 25.12 -19.67 -4.17
C ILE A 595 24.01 -19.31 -5.16
N GLY A 596 24.16 -19.64 -6.45
CA GLY A 596 23.12 -19.47 -7.46
C GLY A 596 21.79 -20.15 -7.12
N ILE A 597 21.80 -21.41 -6.69
CA ILE A 597 20.59 -22.12 -6.23
C ILE A 597 19.97 -21.37 -5.04
N ALA A 598 20.78 -21.00 -4.06
CA ALA A 598 20.32 -20.27 -2.88
C ALA A 598 19.75 -18.88 -3.22
N LEU A 599 20.27 -18.20 -4.26
CA LEU A 599 19.69 -16.96 -4.79
C LEU A 599 18.31 -17.19 -5.43
N ILE A 600 18.14 -18.28 -6.18
CA ILE A 600 16.86 -18.65 -6.80
C ILE A 600 15.82 -19.02 -5.74
N THR A 601 16.16 -19.90 -4.80
CA THR A 601 15.24 -20.32 -3.73
C THR A 601 14.91 -19.16 -2.80
N SER A 602 15.89 -18.32 -2.45
CA SER A 602 15.68 -17.16 -1.58
C SER A 602 14.81 -16.06 -2.19
N PHE A 603 14.65 -16.04 -3.52
CA PHE A 603 13.71 -15.13 -4.18
C PHE A 603 12.25 -15.50 -3.88
N ALA A 604 11.95 -16.80 -3.67
CA ALA A 604 10.62 -17.21 -3.24
C ALA A 604 10.34 -16.79 -1.79
N ALA A 605 11.26 -17.13 -0.87
CA ALA A 605 11.20 -16.77 0.54
C ALA A 605 12.61 -16.55 1.09
N ARG A 606 12.85 -15.43 1.75
CA ARG A 606 14.22 -14.98 2.03
C ARG A 606 14.90 -15.81 3.13
N GLU A 607 14.13 -16.29 4.10
CA GLU A 607 14.63 -17.19 5.15
C GLU A 607 15.14 -18.54 4.61
N VAL A 608 14.68 -18.97 3.43
CA VAL A 608 15.07 -20.25 2.80
C VAL A 608 16.52 -20.23 2.31
N PHE A 609 17.19 -19.08 2.29
CA PHE A 609 18.60 -19.01 1.92
C PHE A 609 19.47 -19.90 2.81
N VAL A 610 19.31 -19.79 4.14
CA VAL A 610 20.17 -20.49 5.11
C VAL A 610 19.92 -21.99 5.05
N SER A 611 18.66 -22.41 4.99
CA SER A 611 18.31 -23.83 4.84
C SER A 611 18.82 -24.42 3.53
N THR A 612 18.70 -23.70 2.41
CA THR A 612 19.21 -24.16 1.11
C THR A 612 20.75 -24.34 1.15
N ILE A 613 21.46 -23.39 1.75
CA ILE A 613 22.92 -23.48 1.91
C ILE A 613 23.28 -24.65 2.84
N ALA A 614 22.57 -24.85 3.93
CA ALA A 614 22.78 -25.97 4.83
C ALA A 614 22.64 -27.32 4.12
N THR A 615 21.55 -27.50 3.36
CA THR A 615 21.29 -28.72 2.59
C THR A 615 22.34 -28.96 1.51
N ILE A 616 22.71 -27.94 0.71
CA ILE A 616 23.67 -28.09 -0.39
C ILE A 616 25.07 -28.45 0.11
N TYR A 617 25.50 -27.86 1.23
CA TYR A 617 26.83 -28.11 1.79
C TYR A 617 26.88 -29.34 2.71
N SER A 618 25.86 -30.20 2.67
CA SER A 618 25.75 -31.43 3.48
C SER A 618 25.98 -31.15 4.97
N ILE A 619 25.44 -30.03 5.42
CA ILE A 619 25.37 -29.68 6.82
C ILE A 619 24.14 -30.47 7.32
N GLY A 620 24.36 -31.48 8.17
CA GLY A 620 23.33 -32.43 8.61
C GLY A 620 22.09 -31.78 9.24
N ALA A 621 21.15 -32.61 9.70
CA ALA A 621 19.79 -32.21 10.06
C ALA A 621 19.65 -31.16 11.19
N ASP A 622 20.71 -30.85 11.95
CA ASP A 622 20.73 -29.73 12.91
C ASP A 622 20.96 -28.39 12.20
N VAL A 623 19.90 -27.88 11.57
CA VAL A 623 19.86 -26.55 10.94
C VAL A 623 19.73 -25.42 11.98
N GLU A 624 19.48 -25.75 13.24
CA GLU A 624 19.25 -24.77 14.32
C GLU A 624 20.54 -24.18 14.92
N ASP A 625 21.69 -24.82 14.75
CA ASP A 625 22.94 -24.37 15.37
C ASP A 625 23.81 -23.56 14.37
N GLU A 626 23.65 -22.23 14.41
CA GLU A 626 24.36 -21.28 13.52
C GLU A 626 25.89 -21.44 13.55
N LEU A 627 26.45 -21.90 14.67
CA LEU A 627 27.90 -22.08 14.84
C LEU A 627 28.44 -23.21 13.94
N THR A 628 27.69 -24.31 13.84
CA THR A 628 28.02 -25.49 13.03
C THR A 628 27.95 -25.18 11.54
N ILE A 629 26.98 -24.37 11.13
CA ILE A 629 26.85 -23.88 9.75
C ILE A 629 28.06 -23.02 9.36
N ARG A 630 28.43 -22.05 10.21
CA ARG A 630 29.59 -21.17 9.96
C ARG A 630 30.89 -21.96 9.80
N GLN A 631 31.15 -22.92 10.68
CA GLN A 631 32.37 -23.72 10.63
C GLN A 631 32.49 -24.52 9.32
N LYS A 632 31.40 -25.16 8.88
CA LYS A 632 31.40 -25.94 7.63
C LYS A 632 31.51 -25.05 6.38
N LEU A 633 30.93 -23.85 6.39
CA LEU A 633 31.06 -22.89 5.28
C LEU A 633 32.47 -22.30 5.19
N ASP A 634 33.13 -22.05 6.32
CA ASP A 634 34.50 -21.53 6.35
C ASP A 634 35.53 -22.51 5.76
N GLN A 635 35.21 -23.81 5.78
CA GLN A 635 36.04 -24.88 5.22
C GLN A 635 35.84 -25.11 3.72
N GLN A 636 34.85 -24.45 3.08
CA GLN A 636 34.56 -24.66 1.67
C GLN A 636 35.60 -23.96 0.80
N ILE A 637 36.22 -24.72 -0.10
CA ILE A 637 37.25 -24.25 -1.03
C ILE A 637 36.70 -24.29 -2.45
N ASN A 638 36.91 -23.22 -3.21
CA ASN A 638 36.56 -23.15 -4.61
C ASN A 638 37.53 -24.04 -5.42
N PRO A 639 37.05 -25.09 -6.11
CA PRO A 639 37.92 -26.02 -6.83
C PRO A 639 38.71 -25.37 -7.97
N ALA A 640 38.24 -24.24 -8.51
CA ALA A 640 38.86 -23.56 -9.63
C ALA A 640 39.97 -22.58 -9.21
N THR A 641 39.88 -21.98 -8.01
CA THR A 641 40.83 -20.97 -7.53
C THR A 641 41.71 -21.45 -6.37
N GLY A 642 41.30 -22.49 -5.65
CA GLY A 642 42.00 -22.97 -4.45
C GLY A 642 41.80 -22.10 -3.21
N GLU A 643 41.03 -21.02 -3.32
CA GLU A 643 40.69 -20.11 -2.21
C GLU A 643 39.36 -20.49 -1.55
N LYS A 644 39.08 -19.93 -0.36
CA LYS A 644 37.77 -20.09 0.30
C LYS A 644 36.65 -19.58 -0.60
N VAL A 645 35.56 -20.35 -0.72
CA VAL A 645 34.35 -19.94 -1.44
C VAL A 645 33.79 -18.64 -0.86
N PHE A 646 33.70 -18.57 0.48
CA PHE A 646 33.24 -17.40 1.21
C PHE A 646 34.42 -16.52 1.67
N ASN A 647 35.20 -16.01 0.72
CA ASN A 647 36.23 -15.01 1.01
C ASN A 647 35.63 -13.61 1.28
N LYS A 648 36.47 -12.64 1.68
CA LYS A 648 36.04 -11.26 1.99
C LYS A 648 35.24 -10.62 0.86
N ALA A 649 35.76 -10.71 -0.37
CA ALA A 649 35.12 -10.13 -1.56
C ALA A 649 33.73 -10.73 -1.80
N THR A 650 33.62 -12.06 -1.75
CA THR A 650 32.38 -12.79 -2.02
C THR A 650 31.33 -12.51 -0.95
N ALA A 651 31.70 -12.51 0.33
CA ALA A 651 30.76 -12.24 1.41
C ALA A 651 30.24 -10.80 1.41
N PHE A 652 31.12 -9.79 1.22
CA PHE A 652 30.67 -8.40 1.11
C PHE A 652 29.83 -8.15 -0.15
N SER A 653 30.24 -8.73 -1.28
CA SER A 653 29.45 -8.75 -2.52
C SER A 653 28.05 -9.29 -2.26
N LEU A 654 27.94 -10.45 -1.60
CA LEU A 654 26.66 -11.10 -1.30
C LEU A 654 25.82 -10.29 -0.30
N MET A 655 26.43 -9.71 0.75
CA MET A 655 25.71 -8.82 1.67
C MET A 655 25.12 -7.61 0.95
N VAL A 656 25.88 -6.94 0.07
CA VAL A 656 25.42 -5.78 -0.71
C VAL A 656 24.36 -6.19 -1.75
N PHE A 657 24.52 -7.34 -2.40
CA PHE A 657 23.47 -7.92 -3.25
C PHE A 657 22.17 -8.04 -2.45
N TYR A 658 22.24 -8.56 -1.22
CA TYR A 658 21.08 -8.74 -0.36
C TYR A 658 20.46 -7.43 0.10
N VAL A 659 21.23 -6.34 0.25
CA VAL A 659 20.70 -5.01 0.59
C VAL A 659 19.77 -4.48 -0.51
N PHE A 660 20.16 -4.61 -1.78
CA PHE A 660 19.41 -4.00 -2.89
C PHE A 660 18.50 -4.96 -3.67
N ALA A 661 18.70 -6.28 -3.54
CA ALA A 661 17.90 -7.27 -4.25
C ALA A 661 16.42 -7.17 -3.88
N MET A 662 15.56 -7.49 -4.86
CA MET A 662 14.13 -7.62 -4.62
C MET A 662 13.88 -8.63 -3.48
N GLN A 663 13.06 -8.25 -2.50
CA GLN A 663 12.94 -9.00 -1.24
C GLN A 663 12.45 -10.44 -1.41
N CYS A 664 11.20 -10.59 -1.86
CA CYS A 664 10.57 -11.90 -2.04
C CYS A 664 9.45 -11.81 -3.08
N MET A 665 9.09 -12.94 -3.68
CA MET A 665 8.06 -13.03 -4.71
C MET A 665 6.67 -12.60 -4.19
N SER A 666 6.40 -12.80 -2.89
CA SER A 666 5.19 -12.28 -2.24
C SER A 666 5.14 -10.74 -2.23
N THR A 667 6.29 -10.06 -2.17
CA THR A 667 6.34 -8.59 -2.34
C THR A 667 5.95 -8.20 -3.76
N VAL A 668 6.42 -8.92 -4.79
CA VAL A 668 6.03 -8.68 -6.19
C VAL A 668 4.52 -8.85 -6.37
N ALA A 669 3.94 -9.89 -5.78
CA ALA A 669 2.49 -10.14 -5.81
C ALA A 669 1.68 -9.00 -5.14
N VAL A 670 2.17 -8.49 -4.01
CA VAL A 670 1.54 -7.37 -3.30
C VAL A 670 1.68 -6.07 -4.09
N VAL A 671 2.83 -5.80 -4.72
CA VAL A 671 3.01 -4.64 -5.59
C VAL A 671 2.09 -4.73 -6.81
N TYR A 672 1.95 -5.91 -7.42
CA TYR A 672 1.00 -6.15 -8.51
C TYR A 672 -0.41 -5.78 -8.10
N ARG A 673 -0.80 -6.17 -6.89
CA ARG A 673 -2.11 -5.84 -6.34
C ARG A 673 -2.29 -4.34 -6.05
N GLU A 674 -1.30 -3.70 -5.44
CA GLU A 674 -1.39 -2.27 -5.09
C GLU A 674 -1.38 -1.36 -6.30
N THR A 675 -0.70 -1.80 -7.37
CA THR A 675 -0.61 -1.07 -8.63
C THR A 675 -1.61 -1.54 -9.68
N LYS A 676 -2.34 -2.63 -9.40
CA LYS A 676 -3.36 -3.26 -10.24
C LYS A 676 -2.89 -3.51 -11.69
N GLY A 677 -1.61 -3.86 -11.88
CA GLY A 677 -1.03 -4.16 -13.20
C GLY A 677 0.43 -4.63 -13.15
N TRP A 678 0.91 -5.27 -14.23
CA TRP A 678 2.26 -5.86 -14.31
C TRP A 678 3.39 -4.89 -14.60
N LYS A 679 3.08 -3.68 -15.07
CA LYS A 679 4.08 -2.68 -15.44
C LYS A 679 5.03 -2.34 -14.29
N TRP A 680 4.48 -2.02 -13.12
CA TRP A 680 5.28 -1.58 -11.98
C TRP A 680 6.04 -2.72 -11.29
N PRO A 681 5.44 -3.89 -11.02
CA PRO A 681 6.19 -5.05 -10.52
C PRO A 681 7.37 -5.42 -11.40
N LEU A 682 7.18 -5.47 -12.72
CA LEU A 682 8.25 -5.84 -13.65
C LEU A 682 9.37 -4.80 -13.66
N ILE A 683 9.03 -3.51 -13.73
CA ILE A 683 10.00 -2.42 -13.62
C ILE A 683 10.78 -2.56 -12.31
N GLN A 684 10.08 -2.82 -11.20
CA GLN A 684 10.68 -2.97 -9.88
C GLN A 684 11.67 -4.12 -9.82
N THR A 685 11.26 -5.31 -10.25
CA THR A 685 12.13 -6.49 -10.28
C THR A 685 13.35 -6.24 -11.15
N VAL A 686 13.19 -5.66 -12.35
CA VAL A 686 14.31 -5.42 -13.26
C VAL A 686 15.31 -4.41 -12.68
N TYR A 687 14.84 -3.24 -12.20
CA TYR A 687 15.77 -2.22 -11.71
C TYR A 687 16.45 -2.65 -10.40
N MET A 688 15.73 -3.34 -9.49
CA MET A 688 16.32 -3.78 -8.22
C MET A 688 17.35 -4.88 -8.46
N THR A 689 17.08 -5.82 -9.36
CA THR A 689 18.07 -6.85 -9.73
C THR A 689 19.29 -6.22 -10.40
N ALA A 690 19.11 -5.25 -11.29
CA ALA A 690 20.22 -4.52 -11.90
C ALA A 690 21.04 -3.75 -10.85
N LEU A 691 20.37 -3.01 -9.95
CA LEU A 691 21.01 -2.26 -8.88
C LEU A 691 21.82 -3.19 -7.96
N ALA A 692 21.22 -4.32 -7.54
CA ALA A 692 21.89 -5.32 -6.72
C ALA A 692 23.10 -5.94 -7.42
N TYR A 693 22.96 -6.29 -8.69
CA TYR A 693 24.04 -6.87 -9.49
C TYR A 693 25.23 -5.91 -9.61
N PHE A 694 25.00 -4.65 -10.02
CA PHE A 694 26.08 -3.68 -10.19
C PHE A 694 26.73 -3.29 -8.86
N ALA A 695 25.94 -3.14 -7.79
CA ALA A 695 26.47 -2.83 -6.46
C ALA A 695 27.31 -3.99 -5.89
N ALA A 696 26.87 -5.23 -6.09
CA ALA A 696 27.61 -6.42 -5.71
C ALA A 696 28.91 -6.57 -6.53
N LEU A 697 28.86 -6.36 -7.85
CA LEU A 697 30.03 -6.42 -8.73
C LEU A 697 31.08 -5.38 -8.33
N LEU A 698 30.65 -4.15 -8.06
CA LEU A 698 31.53 -3.08 -7.60
C LEU A 698 32.14 -3.41 -6.25
N THR A 699 31.36 -4.00 -5.34
CA THR A 699 31.85 -4.44 -4.03
C THR A 699 32.86 -5.57 -4.17
N TYR A 700 32.59 -6.59 -5.00
CA TYR A 700 33.52 -7.68 -5.26
C TYR A 700 34.86 -7.16 -5.77
N ASN A 701 34.85 -6.29 -6.78
CA ASN A 701 36.07 -5.72 -7.36
C ASN A 701 36.87 -4.83 -6.38
N ILE A 702 36.22 -4.21 -5.39
CA ILE A 702 36.90 -3.39 -4.38
C ILE A 702 37.59 -4.24 -3.32
N PHE A 703 37.01 -5.40 -2.99
CA PHE A 703 37.48 -6.28 -1.91
C PHE A 703 38.26 -7.52 -2.40
N SER A 704 38.34 -7.72 -3.72
CA SER A 704 39.08 -8.82 -4.38
C SER A 704 40.58 -8.60 -4.42
#